data_AF-A0ABC8Y5W5-F1
#
_entry.id   AF-A0ABC8Y5W5-F1
#
_cell.length_a   1.000
_cell.length_b   1.000
_cell.length_c   1.000
_cell.angle_alpha   90.00
_cell.angle_beta   90.00
_cell.angle_gamma   90.00
#
_symmetry.space_group_name_H-M   'P 1'
#
loop_
_entity.id
_entity.type
_entity.pdbx_description
1 polymer ?
#
loop_
_entity_poly.entity_id
_entity_poly.type
_entity_poly.pdbx_seq_one_letter_code
_entity_poly.pdbx_strand_id
1 'polypeptide(L)'
;MRPLLALAAACALLVASGAGVAGAAEAEANNSTNKFRQREASDDMLGYPHLDEDALLKTKCPKHVELRWQTEVSSSIYATPLIADINSDGKLEVVVPSFVHYLEVLEGTDGDKLPGWPAFHQSNAHSSPLLYDIDKDGVREIALATYNGVVNFFRVSGYMMTDKLEVPRRKVRKDWYVGLNPDPVDRSHPDVHDSSIAKEAASKESPLIDQNKPGSAQGGEALKNASEQHTVETKPSEQHTVETKPSEQHTVETKPNSTQAQENAELLNNVNDTHSGDISSVTTAAENTSHTQRRLLQTADGSDSGAKVAATAENNEPLEEDADASFDLFRDPEDLPDEYNYDYDDYVDESMWGDEDWKEQEHEKAEDYVSIDAHILSTPVIADIDKDGVQEMVIAVSYFFDREYYDNPEHAKELEGIAIEKYVASSIVVFNLDTRQVKWTADLDLSTDTVNFRAHVYSSPTVVDLDGDGYLDILVGTGYGLFYVIDHRGKVRNKFPLEMAEIHAPVIAADINDDGKIEMVTTDSHGNVAAWTAEGEEIWEVHLKSLIPQRPTVGDVNGDGHTEVVVPTVSGNIYVLSGKDGSKIQPFPYRAHGRIMSPVLLLDMSKHGENAKGLTLATTSFDGYLYLIEGSSGCADVVDIGETSYTMVLADNVDGGDDLDLIVTTMNGNVFCFSTPSPHHPLKEWRSSNQGRNNAAYQYNREGIYVKHGSRAFRDEEGKNFWLDFEIVDKYRVPYGNQAPYNVTVTLLVPGNYQGDRRIVVSSVYHQPGKQRMMLPTVPVRTTGTVLVEMVDKNGLYFSDEFSLTFHMHYYKLLKWLVLLPMLGMFAVLVFLRPQEGAPLPSFSRNID
;
A
#
# COMPACT_ATOMS: atom_id res chain seq x y z
N MET A 1 63.63 -41.96 25.21
CA MET A 1 64.65 -41.13 24.51
C MET A 1 63.93 -39.96 23.83
N ARG A 2 64.56 -38.79 23.74
CA ARG A 2 64.13 -37.57 23.02
C ARG A 2 65.21 -37.25 21.96
N PRO A 3 64.99 -36.36 20.96
CA PRO A 3 63.75 -35.72 20.47
C PRO A 3 63.57 -35.81 18.93
N LEU A 4 62.57 -35.09 18.36
CA LEU A 4 62.38 -34.86 16.91
C LEU A 4 63.16 -33.64 16.37
N LEU A 5 63.58 -33.73 15.08
CA LEU A 5 64.00 -32.66 14.12
C LEU A 5 63.97 -33.26 12.68
N ALA A 6 64.01 -32.54 11.53
CA ALA A 6 63.49 -31.21 11.14
C ALA A 6 63.70 -30.96 9.61
N LEU A 7 62.92 -30.05 9.01
CA LEU A 7 63.14 -29.28 7.74
C LEU A 7 63.17 -29.96 6.33
N ALA A 8 62.51 -29.25 5.37
CA ALA A 8 62.89 -28.99 3.94
C ALA A 8 62.90 -30.14 2.88
N ALA A 9 62.71 -29.91 1.56
CA ALA A 9 62.05 -28.83 0.78
C ALA A 9 61.91 -29.21 -0.73
N ALA A 10 60.94 -28.60 -1.43
CA ALA A 10 60.84 -28.27 -2.88
C ALA A 10 61.23 -29.26 -4.01
N CYS A 11 60.28 -29.55 -4.93
CA CYS A 11 60.39 -29.42 -6.41
C CYS A 11 59.21 -30.04 -7.19
N ALA A 12 58.53 -29.27 -8.05
CA ALA A 12 57.94 -29.70 -9.33
C ALA A 12 57.36 -28.51 -10.11
N LEU A 13 57.79 -28.30 -11.37
CA LEU A 13 57.29 -27.25 -12.26
C LEU A 13 57.22 -27.76 -13.72
N LEU A 14 56.00 -27.71 -14.30
CA LEU A 14 55.69 -27.44 -15.73
C LEU A 14 56.15 -28.37 -16.91
N VAL A 15 55.33 -28.31 -17.98
CA VAL A 15 55.53 -28.72 -19.41
C VAL A 15 55.29 -30.21 -19.78
N ALA A 16 54.56 -30.61 -20.85
CA ALA A 16 53.45 -30.02 -21.66
C ALA A 16 52.87 -31.04 -22.68
N SER A 17 51.67 -30.78 -23.23
CA SER A 17 51.12 -31.19 -24.56
C SER A 17 50.94 -32.70 -24.91
N GLY A 18 49.94 -33.14 -25.70
CA GLY A 18 48.78 -32.47 -26.32
C GLY A 18 48.10 -33.34 -27.43
N ALA A 19 46.90 -32.95 -27.86
CA ALA A 19 46.02 -33.56 -28.91
C ALA A 19 45.27 -34.87 -28.56
N GLY A 20 44.04 -35.12 -29.04
CA GLY A 20 43.31 -34.44 -30.13
C GLY A 20 41.78 -34.33 -29.97
N VAL A 21 41.13 -33.75 -30.99
CA VAL A 21 39.78 -33.16 -31.00
C VAL A 21 38.84 -33.93 -31.94
N ALA A 22 37.56 -34.09 -31.57
CA ALA A 22 36.44 -34.23 -32.53
C ALA A 22 35.06 -34.02 -31.84
N GLY A 23 34.16 -33.25 -32.47
CA GLY A 23 32.71 -33.29 -32.19
C GLY A 23 32.13 -32.17 -31.32
N ALA A 24 32.10 -30.93 -31.82
CA ALA A 24 31.26 -29.86 -31.28
C ALA A 24 30.36 -29.29 -32.39
N ALA A 25 29.05 -29.33 -32.19
CA ALA A 25 28.02 -28.58 -32.91
C ALA A 25 26.70 -28.68 -32.11
N GLU A 26 25.88 -27.63 -32.18
CA GLU A 26 24.49 -27.56 -31.69
C GLU A 26 24.28 -27.61 -30.16
N ALA A 27 24.46 -26.45 -29.51
CA ALA A 27 23.43 -25.75 -28.71
C ALA A 27 24.03 -24.74 -27.71
N GLU A 28 24.79 -23.74 -28.18
CA GLU A 28 25.08 -22.54 -27.38
C GLU A 28 23.83 -21.65 -27.34
N ALA A 29 22.91 -21.95 -26.42
CA ALA A 29 21.89 -21.00 -26.01
C ALA A 29 22.53 -19.97 -25.07
N ASN A 30 22.43 -18.68 -25.41
CA ASN A 30 22.91 -17.58 -24.57
C ASN A 30 22.39 -17.74 -23.13
N ASN A 31 23.30 -17.89 -22.18
CA ASN A 31 22.98 -18.07 -20.78
C ASN A 31 23.33 -16.80 -19.99
N SER A 32 22.71 -15.68 -20.34
CA SER A 32 22.52 -14.59 -19.38
C SER A 32 21.75 -15.16 -18.18
N THR A 33 22.18 -14.78 -16.99
CA THR A 33 21.72 -15.36 -15.73
C THR A 33 21.52 -14.22 -14.75
N ASN A 34 20.32 -14.14 -14.17
CA ASN A 34 19.88 -12.98 -13.38
C ASN A 34 20.90 -12.63 -12.27
N LYS A 35 21.43 -11.40 -12.30
CA LYS A 35 22.51 -10.94 -11.43
C LYS A 35 22.15 -10.94 -9.94
N PHE A 36 20.86 -10.78 -9.61
CA PHE A 36 20.38 -10.69 -8.24
C PHE A 36 20.26 -12.08 -7.60
N ARG A 37 19.73 -13.06 -8.34
CA ARG A 37 19.57 -14.47 -7.90
C ARG A 37 20.89 -15.22 -7.71
N GLN A 38 22.01 -14.74 -8.27
CA GLN A 38 23.34 -15.35 -8.09
C GLN A 38 24.06 -14.94 -6.80
N ARG A 39 23.59 -13.89 -6.12
CA ARG A 39 24.25 -13.34 -4.93
C ARG A 39 23.75 -14.05 -3.68
N GLU A 40 24.64 -14.36 -2.75
CA GLU A 40 24.30 -15.02 -1.50
C GLU A 40 24.40 -14.06 -0.30
N ALA A 41 23.50 -14.22 0.67
CA ALA A 41 23.50 -13.48 1.93
C ALA A 41 24.58 -13.99 2.90
N SER A 42 25.86 -13.84 2.53
CA SER A 42 27.02 -14.42 3.24
C SER A 42 27.16 -13.99 4.69
N ASP A 43 26.69 -12.78 5.04
CA ASP A 43 26.91 -12.19 6.35
C ASP A 43 25.91 -12.70 7.40
N ASP A 44 24.82 -13.36 6.98
CA ASP A 44 23.87 -14.04 7.87
C ASP A 44 24.46 -15.30 8.52
N MET A 45 25.49 -15.88 7.91
CA MET A 45 26.27 -16.98 8.50
C MET A 45 27.25 -16.50 9.58
N LEU A 46 27.48 -15.18 9.71
CA LEU A 46 28.36 -14.62 10.72
C LEU A 46 27.63 -14.51 12.06
N GLY A 47 28.16 -15.18 13.08
CA GLY A 47 27.64 -15.05 14.44
C GLY A 47 27.63 -13.58 14.93
N TYR A 48 26.67 -13.29 15.82
CA TYR A 48 26.54 -11.97 16.45
C TYR A 48 27.72 -11.68 17.39
N PRO A 49 28.05 -10.40 17.62
CA PRO A 49 29.02 -10.01 18.64
C PRO A 49 28.59 -10.52 20.03
N HIS A 50 29.56 -10.82 20.90
CA HIS A 50 29.23 -11.20 22.28
C HIS A 50 28.57 -10.04 23.01
N LEU A 51 27.34 -10.24 23.47
CA LEU A 51 26.58 -9.27 24.27
C LEU A 51 27.30 -9.01 25.60
N ASP A 52 27.59 -7.76 25.91
CA ASP A 52 28.02 -7.29 27.24
C ASP A 52 26.91 -6.36 27.76
N GLU A 53 25.91 -6.93 28.43
CA GLU A 53 24.71 -6.24 28.93
C GLU A 53 25.09 -5.01 29.78
N ASP A 54 26.12 -5.15 30.61
CA ASP A 54 26.63 -4.12 31.51
C ASP A 54 27.26 -2.95 30.74
N ALA A 55 27.83 -3.20 29.55
CA ALA A 55 28.36 -2.17 28.65
C ALA A 55 27.28 -1.58 27.74
N LEU A 56 26.29 -2.39 27.33
CA LEU A 56 25.19 -1.98 26.46
C LEU A 56 24.24 -1.01 27.17
N LEU A 57 23.88 -1.30 28.42
CA LEU A 57 23.01 -0.43 29.24
C LEU A 57 23.71 0.85 29.75
N LYS A 58 25.05 0.91 29.68
CA LYS A 58 25.83 2.11 30.06
C LYS A 58 26.12 2.95 28.81
N THR A 59 25.06 3.38 28.15
CA THR A 59 25.09 4.16 26.91
C THR A 59 25.76 5.52 27.12
N LYS A 60 26.40 6.04 26.08
CA LYS A 60 27.11 7.34 26.14
C LYS A 60 26.20 8.53 25.82
N CYS A 61 24.97 8.26 25.39
CA CYS A 61 24.02 9.22 24.83
C CYS A 61 22.58 8.86 25.23
N PRO A 62 22.27 8.78 26.54
CA PRO A 62 20.94 8.42 27.00
C PRO A 62 19.87 9.37 26.44
N LYS A 63 18.84 8.81 25.82
CA LYS A 63 17.66 9.53 25.34
C LYS A 63 16.63 9.75 26.45
N HIS A 64 16.81 9.10 27.61
CA HIS A 64 16.02 9.27 28.83
C HIS A 64 14.54 8.90 28.64
N VAL A 65 14.32 7.72 28.05
CA VAL A 65 12.98 7.16 27.84
C VAL A 65 12.44 6.54 29.14
N GLU A 66 11.18 6.80 29.47
CA GLU A 66 10.52 6.33 30.70
C GLU A 66 9.35 5.39 30.38
N LEU A 67 9.29 4.22 31.00
CA LEU A 67 8.13 3.33 30.89
C LEU A 67 6.91 3.96 31.60
N ARG A 68 5.82 4.18 30.86
CA ARG A 68 4.53 4.65 31.40
C ARG A 68 3.70 3.48 31.90
N TRP A 69 3.39 2.55 31.01
CA TRP A 69 2.57 1.37 31.29
C TRP A 69 3.01 0.17 30.44
N GLN A 70 2.58 -1.02 30.86
CA GLN A 70 2.77 -2.27 30.14
C GLN A 70 1.52 -3.15 30.29
N THR A 71 1.08 -3.79 29.21
CA THR A 71 -0.11 -4.64 29.18
C THR A 71 0.14 -5.93 28.40
N GLU A 72 -0.32 -7.06 28.94
CA GLU A 72 -0.26 -8.39 28.31
C GLU A 72 -1.55 -8.66 27.52
N VAL A 73 -1.44 -8.94 26.21
CA VAL A 73 -2.51 -9.40 25.31
C VAL A 73 -2.51 -10.93 25.18
N SER A 74 -3.58 -11.48 24.61
CA SER A 74 -3.87 -12.92 24.64
C SER A 74 -2.96 -13.84 23.80
N SER A 75 -2.23 -13.29 22.82
CA SER A 75 -1.32 -14.06 21.96
C SER A 75 -0.23 -13.18 21.33
N SER A 76 0.75 -13.82 20.69
CA SER A 76 1.88 -13.19 20.00
C SER A 76 1.46 -12.10 19.02
N ILE A 77 2.27 -11.05 18.88
CA ILE A 77 2.02 -9.95 17.94
C ILE A 77 3.04 -10.06 16.79
N TYR A 78 2.53 -10.26 15.56
CA TYR A 78 3.35 -10.37 14.34
C TYR A 78 3.16 -9.18 13.38
N ALA A 79 1.94 -8.65 13.30
CA ALA A 79 1.62 -7.47 12.52
C ALA A 79 1.74 -6.19 13.37
N THR A 80 2.17 -5.08 12.75
CA THR A 80 2.30 -3.80 13.45
C THR A 80 0.92 -3.32 13.95
N PRO A 81 0.77 -2.89 15.21
CA PRO A 81 -0.47 -2.29 15.72
C PRO A 81 -0.90 -1.04 14.96
N LEU A 82 -2.11 -0.55 15.24
CA LEU A 82 -2.58 0.77 14.81
C LEU A 82 -2.79 1.66 16.05
N ILE A 83 -2.32 2.91 15.98
CA ILE A 83 -2.63 3.96 16.94
C ILE A 83 -3.62 4.91 16.27
N ALA A 84 -4.81 5.07 16.84
CA ALA A 84 -5.84 5.96 16.32
C ALA A 84 -6.89 6.29 17.38
N ASP A 85 -7.54 7.45 17.25
CA ASP A 85 -8.81 7.73 17.92
C ASP A 85 -9.92 6.93 17.21
N ILE A 86 -10.40 5.86 17.85
CA ILE A 86 -11.44 4.98 17.29
C ILE A 86 -12.85 5.41 17.71
N ASN A 87 -13.00 6.17 18.80
CA ASN A 87 -14.29 6.50 19.40
C ASN A 87 -14.71 7.98 19.18
N SER A 88 -13.81 8.77 18.58
CA SER A 88 -13.87 10.21 18.31
C SER A 88 -13.87 11.12 19.56
N ASP A 89 -13.37 10.67 20.70
CA ASP A 89 -13.32 11.46 21.97
C ASP A 89 -12.04 12.29 22.16
N GLY A 90 -11.09 12.21 21.22
CA GLY A 90 -9.85 12.98 21.24
C GLY A 90 -8.69 12.32 22.00
N LYS A 91 -8.89 11.14 22.60
CA LYS A 91 -7.80 10.25 23.03
C LYS A 91 -7.35 9.36 21.87
N LEU A 92 -6.21 8.68 22.05
CA LEU A 92 -5.76 7.65 21.13
C LEU A 92 -5.89 6.28 21.79
N GLU A 93 -6.33 5.31 21.01
CA GLU A 93 -6.33 3.89 21.35
C GLU A 93 -5.22 3.14 20.59
N VAL A 94 -4.78 2.02 21.16
CA VAL A 94 -3.85 1.08 20.51
C VAL A 94 -4.60 -0.19 20.14
N VAL A 95 -4.80 -0.40 18.84
CA VAL A 95 -5.43 -1.59 18.27
C VAL A 95 -4.36 -2.64 17.98
N VAL A 96 -4.41 -3.75 18.70
CA VAL A 96 -3.38 -4.80 18.71
C VAL A 96 -3.91 -6.08 18.03
N PRO A 97 -3.41 -6.44 16.83
CA PRO A 97 -3.74 -7.69 16.17
C PRO A 97 -2.96 -8.85 16.82
N SER A 98 -3.61 -9.62 17.69
CA SER A 98 -3.02 -10.86 18.17
C SER A 98 -3.02 -11.90 17.04
N PHE A 99 -1.89 -12.60 16.88
CA PHE A 99 -1.64 -13.50 15.75
C PHE A 99 -2.69 -14.59 15.60
N VAL A 100 -3.20 -15.09 16.73
CA VAL A 100 -4.21 -16.14 16.78
C VAL A 100 -5.46 -15.63 17.50
N HIS A 101 -6.60 -15.82 16.85
CA HIS A 101 -7.96 -15.71 17.39
C HIS A 101 -8.48 -14.38 17.94
N TYR A 102 -7.64 -13.43 18.32
CA TYR A 102 -8.11 -12.21 18.99
C TYR A 102 -7.62 -10.91 18.34
N LEU A 103 -8.48 -9.92 18.39
CA LEU A 103 -8.16 -8.52 18.17
C LEU A 103 -8.44 -7.80 19.50
N GLU A 104 -7.47 -7.02 19.99
CA GLU A 104 -7.55 -6.31 21.26
C GLU A 104 -7.39 -4.81 21.04
N VAL A 105 -8.03 -4.00 21.89
CA VAL A 105 -7.86 -2.55 21.89
C VAL A 105 -7.59 -2.08 23.32
N LEU A 106 -6.53 -1.28 23.46
CA LEU A 106 -6.07 -0.71 24.71
C LEU A 106 -6.29 0.81 24.71
N GLU A 107 -6.67 1.38 25.85
CA GLU A 107 -6.71 2.83 26.03
C GLU A 107 -5.28 3.38 26.13
N GLY A 108 -4.95 4.44 25.39
CA GLY A 108 -3.57 4.94 25.31
C GLY A 108 -3.02 5.51 26.62
N THR A 109 -3.88 6.00 27.51
CA THR A 109 -3.48 6.71 28.74
C THR A 109 -2.87 5.81 29.81
N ASP A 110 -3.31 4.56 29.90
CA ASP A 110 -2.92 3.61 30.96
C ASP A 110 -2.73 2.16 30.48
N GLY A 111 -3.08 1.86 29.23
CA GLY A 111 -2.97 0.52 28.65
C GLY A 111 -4.11 -0.42 29.05
N ASP A 112 -5.18 0.05 29.71
CA ASP A 112 -6.29 -0.80 30.10
C ASP A 112 -7.09 -1.28 28.88
N LYS A 113 -7.62 -2.51 28.94
CA LYS A 113 -8.39 -3.12 27.83
C LYS A 113 -9.77 -2.49 27.73
N LEU A 114 -10.14 -2.00 26.56
CA LEU A 114 -11.41 -1.29 26.39
C LEU A 114 -12.64 -2.21 26.59
N PRO A 115 -13.73 -1.70 27.19
CA PRO A 115 -14.97 -2.45 27.35
C PRO A 115 -15.54 -2.93 26.02
N GLY A 116 -15.73 -4.26 25.90
CA GLY A 116 -16.20 -4.91 24.67
C GLY A 116 -15.12 -5.73 23.95
N TRP A 117 -13.86 -5.51 24.29
CA TRP A 117 -12.70 -6.25 23.76
C TRP A 117 -12.23 -7.31 24.78
N PRO A 118 -11.56 -8.41 24.36
CA PRO A 118 -11.15 -8.79 23.00
C PRO A 118 -12.32 -9.18 22.09
N ALA A 119 -12.15 -8.95 20.78
CA ALA A 119 -13.02 -9.49 19.74
C ALA A 119 -12.40 -10.77 19.14
N PHE A 120 -13.21 -11.77 18.81
CA PHE A 120 -12.74 -13.07 18.30
C PHE A 120 -12.80 -13.14 16.76
N HIS A 121 -11.74 -13.67 16.14
CA HIS A 121 -11.67 -14.03 14.72
C HIS A 121 -11.20 -15.49 14.54
N GLN A 122 -11.50 -16.09 13.38
CA GLN A 122 -11.38 -17.55 13.22
C GLN A 122 -10.00 -18.04 12.76
N SER A 123 -9.15 -17.17 12.21
CA SER A 123 -7.91 -17.54 11.52
C SER A 123 -6.71 -16.75 12.10
N ASN A 124 -5.60 -16.69 11.38
CA ASN A 124 -4.39 -16.00 11.82
C ASN A 124 -4.31 -14.58 11.23
N ALA A 125 -3.68 -13.65 11.94
CA ALA A 125 -3.52 -12.25 11.52
C ALA A 125 -2.04 -11.95 11.14
N HIS A 126 -1.77 -11.85 9.85
CA HIS A 126 -0.50 -11.36 9.30
C HIS A 126 -0.55 -9.89 8.85
N SER A 127 -1.75 -9.31 8.73
CA SER A 127 -1.96 -7.91 8.33
C SER A 127 -2.09 -6.97 9.53
N SER A 128 -1.66 -5.72 9.37
CA SER A 128 -1.97 -4.65 10.30
C SER A 128 -3.43 -4.21 10.17
N PRO A 129 -4.12 -3.86 11.28
CA PRO A 129 -5.48 -3.36 11.22
C PRO A 129 -5.55 -1.97 10.57
N LEU A 130 -6.65 -1.70 9.89
CA LEU A 130 -6.94 -0.44 9.20
C LEU A 130 -8.25 0.16 9.73
N LEU A 131 -8.49 1.46 9.49
CA LEU A 131 -9.75 2.12 9.82
C LEU A 131 -10.51 2.57 8.58
N TYR A 132 -11.78 2.19 8.48
CA TYR A 132 -12.66 2.61 7.39
C TYR A 132 -14.15 2.59 7.80
N ASP A 133 -14.91 3.62 7.41
CA ASP A 133 -16.37 3.71 7.62
C ASP A 133 -17.10 2.87 6.56
N ILE A 134 -17.44 1.62 6.88
CA ILE A 134 -17.94 0.64 5.90
C ILE A 134 -19.48 0.63 5.76
N ASP A 135 -20.21 1.14 6.76
CA ASP A 135 -21.66 1.30 6.70
C ASP A 135 -22.15 2.75 6.57
N LYS A 136 -21.20 3.70 6.43
CA LYS A 136 -21.39 5.14 6.20
C LYS A 136 -22.10 5.83 7.36
N ASP A 137 -21.90 5.32 8.58
CA ASP A 137 -22.53 5.88 9.77
C ASP A 137 -21.79 7.08 10.38
N GLY A 138 -20.57 7.36 9.91
CA GLY A 138 -19.70 8.45 10.37
C GLY A 138 -18.67 8.04 11.41
N VAL A 139 -18.73 6.81 11.94
CA VAL A 139 -17.67 6.15 12.71
C VAL A 139 -16.81 5.32 11.74
N ARG A 140 -15.55 5.04 12.09
CA ARG A 140 -14.70 4.13 11.31
C ARG A 140 -14.60 2.77 12.00
N GLU A 141 -14.94 1.71 11.29
CA GLU A 141 -14.70 0.33 11.73
C GLU A 141 -13.22 -0.04 11.61
N ILE A 142 -12.80 -0.95 12.49
CA ILE A 142 -11.50 -1.60 12.38
C ILE A 142 -11.62 -2.75 11.39
N ALA A 143 -10.89 -2.68 10.28
CA ALA A 143 -10.77 -3.75 9.30
C ALA A 143 -9.51 -4.59 9.58
N LEU A 144 -9.66 -5.91 9.62
CA LEU A 144 -8.54 -6.86 9.80
C LEU A 144 -8.60 -7.96 8.73
N ALA A 145 -7.55 -8.09 7.93
CA ALA A 145 -7.44 -9.14 6.92
C ALA A 145 -6.76 -10.39 7.51
N THR A 146 -7.48 -11.51 7.49
CA THR A 146 -7.03 -12.78 8.07
C THR A 146 -6.54 -13.76 7.01
N TYR A 147 -5.65 -14.66 7.43
CA TYR A 147 -4.92 -15.62 6.59
C TYR A 147 -5.81 -16.46 5.67
N ASN A 148 -7.06 -16.72 6.05
CA ASN A 148 -8.05 -17.47 5.27
C ASN A 148 -8.75 -16.67 4.13
N GLY A 149 -8.19 -15.54 3.69
CA GLY A 149 -8.74 -14.78 2.56
C GLY A 149 -9.96 -13.92 2.90
N VAL A 150 -10.17 -13.57 4.18
CA VAL A 150 -11.32 -12.79 4.65
C VAL A 150 -10.86 -11.49 5.30
N VAL A 151 -11.52 -10.38 4.98
CA VAL A 151 -11.42 -9.11 5.71
C VAL A 151 -12.64 -8.97 6.60
N ASN A 152 -12.41 -8.94 7.91
CA ASN A 152 -13.44 -8.82 8.93
C ASN A 152 -13.49 -7.36 9.42
N PHE A 153 -14.69 -6.81 9.62
CA PHE A 153 -14.88 -5.48 10.20
C PHE A 153 -15.37 -5.59 11.64
N PHE A 154 -14.81 -4.76 12.52
CA PHE A 154 -15.16 -4.68 13.93
C PHE A 154 -15.57 -3.25 14.28
N ARG A 155 -16.74 -3.12 14.90
CA ARG A 155 -17.19 -1.83 15.45
C ARG A 155 -16.42 -1.51 16.73
N VAL A 156 -16.30 -0.23 17.05
CA VAL A 156 -15.68 0.33 18.28
C VAL A 156 -16.06 -0.43 19.56
N SER A 157 -17.30 -0.91 19.64
CA SER A 157 -17.84 -1.74 20.74
C SER A 157 -17.31 -3.18 20.85
N GLY A 158 -16.36 -3.61 20.02
CA GLY A 158 -15.84 -4.99 19.96
C GLY A 158 -16.72 -5.99 19.20
N TYR A 159 -17.86 -5.58 18.66
CA TYR A 159 -18.72 -6.44 17.85
C TYR A 159 -18.19 -6.58 16.42
N MET A 160 -17.87 -7.83 16.03
CA MET A 160 -17.62 -8.20 14.64
C MET A 160 -18.91 -8.04 13.81
N MET A 161 -18.81 -7.41 12.65
CA MET A 161 -19.93 -7.24 11.72
C MET A 161 -20.25 -8.54 10.98
N THR A 162 -21.47 -8.63 10.46
CA THR A 162 -21.86 -9.70 9.52
C THR A 162 -21.33 -9.42 8.11
N ASP A 163 -21.12 -8.15 7.79
CA ASP A 163 -20.45 -7.72 6.57
C ASP A 163 -18.96 -8.04 6.65
N LYS A 164 -18.46 -8.75 5.64
CA LYS A 164 -17.06 -9.13 5.45
C LYS A 164 -16.72 -9.08 3.97
N LEU A 165 -15.46 -8.83 3.62
CA LEU A 165 -14.97 -9.05 2.25
C LEU A 165 -14.35 -10.44 2.20
N GLU A 166 -14.77 -11.26 1.25
CA GLU A 166 -14.24 -12.61 1.06
C GLU A 166 -13.58 -12.68 -0.31
N VAL A 167 -12.28 -13.00 -0.33
CA VAL A 167 -11.53 -13.17 -1.56
C VAL A 167 -11.99 -14.47 -2.24
N PRO A 168 -12.46 -14.43 -3.49
CA PRO A 168 -12.97 -15.62 -4.16
C PRO A 168 -11.83 -16.62 -4.44
N ARG A 169 -12.09 -17.91 -4.15
CA ARG A 169 -11.20 -19.03 -4.54
C ARG A 169 -10.91 -18.99 -6.05
N ARG A 170 -9.65 -19.15 -6.47
CA ARG A 170 -9.26 -19.05 -7.89
C ARG A 170 -9.53 -20.37 -8.61
N LYS A 171 -10.33 -20.34 -9.67
CA LYS A 171 -10.51 -21.48 -10.59
C LYS A 171 -9.38 -21.51 -11.61
N VAL A 172 -8.63 -22.61 -11.66
CA VAL A 172 -7.49 -22.83 -12.55
C VAL A 172 -7.59 -24.20 -13.21
N ARG A 173 -6.93 -24.43 -14.34
CA ARG A 173 -6.95 -25.74 -15.01
C ARG A 173 -6.08 -26.78 -14.27
N LYS A 174 -6.51 -28.05 -14.28
CA LYS A 174 -5.80 -29.21 -13.67
C LYS A 174 -4.42 -29.49 -14.27
N ASP A 175 -4.14 -28.99 -15.47
CA ASP A 175 -2.90 -29.15 -16.21
C ASP A 175 -2.03 -27.89 -16.23
N TRP A 176 -2.40 -26.81 -15.54
CA TRP A 176 -1.71 -25.51 -15.62
C TRP A 176 -0.20 -25.52 -15.29
N TYR A 177 0.26 -26.52 -14.55
CA TYR A 177 1.66 -26.70 -14.17
C TYR A 177 2.47 -27.40 -15.27
N VAL A 178 1.82 -27.94 -16.29
CA VAL A 178 2.44 -28.63 -17.43
C VAL A 178 2.96 -27.56 -18.40
N GLY A 179 4.26 -27.30 -18.32
CA GLY A 179 4.92 -26.27 -19.11
C GLY A 179 5.40 -25.06 -18.29
N LEU A 180 5.07 -24.97 -17.00
CA LEU A 180 5.75 -24.03 -16.10
C LEU A 180 7.24 -24.37 -16.04
N ASN A 181 8.08 -23.38 -16.29
CA ASN A 181 9.53 -23.53 -16.24
C ASN A 181 10.01 -23.47 -14.77
N PRO A 182 10.77 -24.46 -14.26
CA PRO A 182 11.28 -24.42 -12.89
C PRO A 182 12.27 -23.29 -12.60
N ASP A 183 12.87 -22.67 -13.63
CA ASP A 183 13.57 -21.39 -13.51
C ASP A 183 12.97 -20.38 -14.51
N PRO A 184 12.13 -19.43 -14.05
CA PRO A 184 11.19 -18.71 -14.90
C PRO A 184 11.74 -17.46 -15.62
N VAL A 185 13.07 -17.24 -15.62
CA VAL A 185 13.69 -16.05 -16.22
C VAL A 185 13.18 -15.80 -17.65
N ASP A 186 12.41 -14.73 -17.85
CA ASP A 186 11.87 -14.39 -19.16
C ASP A 186 12.92 -13.61 -19.95
N ARG A 187 13.73 -14.38 -20.68
CA ARG A 187 14.80 -13.89 -21.54
C ARG A 187 14.31 -13.00 -22.71
N SER A 188 13.01 -12.72 -22.82
CA SER A 188 12.45 -11.72 -23.74
C SER A 188 12.65 -10.27 -23.26
N HIS A 189 12.77 -10.06 -21.95
CA HIS A 189 13.02 -8.74 -21.37
C HIS A 189 14.53 -8.55 -21.16
N PRO A 190 15.16 -7.52 -21.78
CA PRO A 190 16.60 -7.38 -21.74
C PRO A 190 17.10 -6.92 -20.37
N ASP A 191 18.07 -7.65 -19.81
CA ASP A 191 18.87 -7.20 -18.66
C ASP A 191 19.34 -5.76 -18.88
N VAL A 192 19.09 -4.89 -17.90
CA VAL A 192 19.62 -3.52 -17.92
C VAL A 192 21.14 -3.62 -17.84
N HIS A 193 21.80 -3.27 -18.95
CA HIS A 193 23.23 -3.43 -19.26
C HIS A 193 23.68 -4.72 -19.99
N ASP A 194 22.83 -5.40 -20.77
CA ASP A 194 23.35 -6.38 -21.73
C ASP A 194 24.10 -5.71 -22.92
N SER A 195 25.40 -5.47 -22.71
CA SER A 195 26.34 -4.98 -23.72
C SER A 195 26.55 -5.93 -24.91
N SER A 196 25.96 -7.13 -24.91
CA SER A 196 25.92 -8.04 -26.05
C SER A 196 24.94 -7.56 -27.14
N ILE A 197 23.83 -6.92 -26.77
CA ILE A 197 22.79 -6.45 -27.71
C ILE A 197 23.36 -5.35 -28.64
N ALA A 198 24.22 -4.47 -28.10
CA ALA A 198 24.93 -3.47 -28.91
C ALA A 198 25.89 -4.10 -29.96
N LYS A 199 26.41 -5.31 -29.69
CA LYS A 199 27.26 -6.07 -30.62
C LYS A 199 26.44 -6.86 -31.64
N GLU A 200 25.25 -7.35 -31.27
CA GLU A 200 24.31 -7.96 -32.21
C GLU A 200 23.66 -6.94 -33.16
N ALA A 201 23.33 -5.75 -32.68
CA ALA A 201 22.86 -4.67 -33.54
C ALA A 201 23.94 -4.28 -34.58
N ALA A 202 25.19 -4.17 -34.12
CA ALA A 202 26.34 -3.90 -34.99
C ALA A 202 26.72 -5.05 -35.95
N SER A 203 26.26 -6.29 -35.71
CA SER A 203 26.48 -7.42 -36.62
C SER A 203 25.34 -7.60 -37.63
N LYS A 204 24.12 -7.15 -37.30
CA LYS A 204 22.94 -7.16 -38.19
C LYS A 204 22.95 -6.03 -39.23
N GLU A 205 23.64 -4.92 -39.00
CA GLU A 205 23.87 -3.86 -40.01
C GLU A 205 25.11 -4.12 -40.89
N SER A 206 25.01 -5.10 -41.80
CA SER A 206 25.92 -5.15 -42.95
C SER A 206 25.20 -5.62 -44.24
N PRO A 207 24.86 -4.70 -45.16
CA PRO A 207 24.19 -5.08 -46.40
C PRO A 207 25.17 -5.75 -47.37
N LEU A 208 24.79 -6.94 -47.85
CA LEU A 208 25.45 -7.62 -48.96
C LEU A 208 25.36 -6.77 -50.23
N ILE A 209 26.50 -6.32 -50.76
CA ILE A 209 26.61 -5.77 -52.12
C ILE A 209 27.65 -6.58 -52.90
N ASP A 210 27.14 -7.35 -53.87
CA ASP A 210 27.89 -8.13 -54.84
C ASP A 210 28.36 -7.24 -56.01
N GLN A 211 29.68 -7.18 -56.28
CA GLN A 211 30.22 -6.77 -57.59
C GLN A 211 31.56 -7.42 -57.98
N ASN A 212 31.65 -7.80 -59.25
CA ASN A 212 32.82 -8.39 -59.89
C ASN A 212 33.79 -7.34 -60.52
N LYS A 213 35.05 -7.34 -60.07
CA LYS A 213 36.28 -7.19 -60.91
C LYS A 213 36.53 -5.81 -61.62
N PRO A 214 37.73 -5.53 -62.19
CA PRO A 214 38.66 -4.61 -61.53
C PRO A 214 39.06 -3.34 -62.32
N GLY A 215 39.56 -2.32 -61.61
CA GLY A 215 40.12 -1.06 -62.15
C GLY A 215 41.32 -0.54 -61.33
N SER A 216 42.16 0.33 -61.91
CA SER A 216 43.56 0.50 -61.49
C SER A 216 43.93 1.78 -60.72
N ALA A 217 44.71 1.58 -59.65
CA ALA A 217 45.99 2.25 -59.33
C ALA A 217 46.11 3.76 -58.94
N GLN A 218 47.02 3.99 -57.96
CA GLN A 218 47.70 5.24 -57.53
C GLN A 218 46.82 6.29 -56.82
N GLY A 219 47.21 6.90 -55.69
CA GLY A 219 48.38 6.82 -54.79
C GLY A 219 48.42 8.09 -53.90
N GLY A 220 49.05 8.20 -52.73
CA GLY A 220 49.82 7.28 -51.86
C GLY A 220 50.19 8.01 -50.55
N GLU A 221 50.90 7.34 -49.62
CA GLU A 221 51.57 7.88 -48.39
C GLU A 221 50.62 8.52 -47.32
N ALA A 222 50.43 8.02 -46.08
CA ALA A 222 51.26 7.27 -45.12
C ALA A 222 52.47 8.09 -44.60
N LEU A 223 52.82 8.17 -43.30
CA LEU A 223 52.99 7.11 -42.30
C LEU A 223 53.01 7.63 -40.83
N LYS A 224 52.53 6.80 -39.88
CA LYS A 224 53.14 6.48 -38.54
C LYS A 224 53.32 7.61 -37.47
N ASN A 225 53.36 7.35 -36.16
CA ASN A 225 53.19 6.13 -35.33
C ASN A 225 52.83 6.51 -33.87
N ALA A 226 52.33 5.53 -33.09
CA ALA A 226 52.69 5.12 -31.70
C ALA A 226 53.52 6.07 -30.78
N SER A 227 53.43 6.06 -29.43
CA SER A 227 52.60 5.33 -28.44
C SER A 227 52.94 5.81 -27.02
N GLU A 228 52.02 5.61 -26.06
CA GLU A 228 52.24 5.39 -24.62
C GLU A 228 52.90 6.46 -23.69
N GLN A 229 52.11 6.82 -22.66
CA GLN A 229 52.44 6.92 -21.22
C GLN A 229 53.72 7.63 -20.74
N HIS A 230 53.53 8.67 -19.90
CA HIS A 230 53.81 8.52 -18.46
C HIS A 230 53.14 9.61 -17.57
N THR A 231 52.91 9.23 -16.31
CA THR A 231 52.37 10.01 -15.19
C THR A 231 53.40 10.89 -14.48
N VAL A 232 52.96 11.84 -13.63
CA VAL A 232 53.29 11.97 -12.18
C VAL A 232 52.91 13.36 -11.58
N GLU A 233 51.98 13.32 -10.61
CA GLU A 233 51.85 14.03 -9.30
C GLU A 233 52.04 15.57 -9.03
N THR A 234 51.30 15.96 -7.96
CA THR A 234 51.57 16.94 -6.86
C THR A 234 51.53 18.48 -7.04
N LYS A 235 50.38 19.07 -6.62
CA LYS A 235 50.13 20.00 -5.46
C LYS A 235 51.16 21.12 -5.08
N PRO A 236 50.78 22.16 -4.29
CA PRO A 236 49.46 22.72 -3.89
C PRO A 236 49.41 24.29 -3.91
N SER A 237 48.48 24.90 -3.16
CA SER A 237 48.44 26.32 -2.67
C SER A 237 48.10 27.42 -3.70
N GLU A 238 47.51 28.58 -3.39
CA GLU A 238 46.78 29.03 -2.19
C GLU A 238 45.81 30.20 -2.54
N GLN A 239 44.91 30.49 -1.61
CA GLN A 239 43.93 31.57 -1.55
C GLN A 239 44.41 32.95 -2.06
N HIS A 240 43.52 33.75 -2.68
CA HIS A 240 43.00 34.94 -1.98
C HIS A 240 41.74 35.58 -2.60
N THR A 241 41.04 36.28 -1.72
CA THR A 241 39.77 37.02 -1.81
C THR A 241 39.87 38.40 -2.49
N VAL A 242 38.69 39.08 -2.59
CA VAL A 242 38.39 40.54 -2.74
C VAL A 242 37.66 40.85 -4.05
N GLU A 243 36.62 41.70 -4.15
CA GLU A 243 35.55 42.22 -3.31
C GLU A 243 34.74 43.20 -4.20
N THR A 244 33.40 43.19 -4.09
CA THR A 244 32.46 44.33 -4.22
C THR A 244 32.57 45.47 -5.29
N LYS A 245 31.54 45.47 -6.20
CA LYS A 245 30.63 46.61 -6.54
C LYS A 245 31.17 47.87 -7.30
N PRO A 246 30.31 48.82 -7.77
CA PRO A 246 28.92 48.74 -8.31
C PRO A 246 28.67 49.63 -9.58
N SER A 247 27.38 49.88 -9.89
CA SER A 247 26.76 51.05 -10.60
C SER A 247 26.55 50.95 -12.12
N GLU A 248 25.30 50.97 -12.64
CA GLU A 248 24.42 52.11 -13.02
C GLU A 248 24.67 52.61 -14.48
N GLN A 249 23.74 53.15 -15.30
CA GLN A 249 22.29 53.47 -15.22
C GLN A 249 21.71 53.70 -16.66
N HIS A 250 20.44 54.14 -16.75
CA HIS A 250 19.67 54.67 -17.91
C HIS A 250 18.89 53.68 -18.79
N THR A 251 17.55 53.68 -18.97
CA THR A 251 16.37 54.63 -18.87
C THR A 251 15.85 55.19 -20.21
N VAL A 252 14.55 55.54 -20.22
CA VAL A 252 13.69 56.19 -21.27
C VAL A 252 12.84 55.16 -22.06
N GLU A 253 11.60 54.86 -21.65
CA GLU A 253 10.33 55.64 -21.78
C GLU A 253 9.74 55.72 -23.20
N THR A 254 8.52 55.21 -23.42
CA THR A 254 7.31 56.01 -23.75
C THR A 254 6.03 55.16 -23.85
N LYS A 255 4.87 55.82 -23.61
CA LYS A 255 3.46 55.35 -23.65
C LYS A 255 2.73 56.01 -24.87
N PRO A 256 1.38 55.99 -25.01
CA PRO A 256 0.37 54.91 -25.05
C PRO A 256 -0.58 55.07 -26.29
N ASN A 257 -1.81 54.52 -26.19
CA ASN A 257 -3.05 54.72 -27.00
C ASN A 257 -3.41 53.57 -27.96
N SER A 258 -4.66 53.22 -28.26
CA SER A 258 -5.99 53.24 -27.59
C SER A 258 -7.05 53.06 -28.70
N THR A 259 -8.08 52.24 -28.44
CA THR A 259 -9.43 52.26 -29.06
C THR A 259 -9.59 52.25 -30.58
N GLN A 260 -10.25 51.20 -31.08
CA GLN A 260 -11.44 51.39 -31.93
C GLN A 260 -12.49 50.33 -31.57
N ALA A 261 -13.77 50.73 -31.62
CA ALA A 261 -14.93 49.89 -31.36
C ALA A 261 -15.86 49.94 -32.57
N GLN A 262 -16.66 48.89 -32.79
CA GLN A 262 -17.89 49.03 -33.55
C GLN A 262 -18.94 47.98 -33.13
N GLU A 263 -20.13 48.48 -32.81
CA GLU A 263 -21.32 47.70 -32.47
C GLU A 263 -22.15 47.39 -33.72
N ASN A 264 -23.05 46.40 -33.62
CA ASN A 264 -24.49 46.40 -33.99
C ASN A 264 -24.93 44.92 -34.18
N ALA A 265 -25.80 44.38 -33.34
CA ALA A 265 -27.28 44.51 -33.36
C ALA A 265 -27.93 43.76 -34.54
N GLU A 266 -29.06 43.06 -34.48
CA GLU A 266 -30.02 42.54 -33.48
C GLU A 266 -31.16 41.93 -34.35
N LEU A 267 -32.15 41.24 -33.74
CA LEU A 267 -33.52 40.96 -34.26
C LEU A 267 -33.82 39.67 -35.06
N LEU A 268 -34.54 38.78 -34.34
CA LEU A 268 -35.87 38.22 -34.65
C LEU A 268 -36.11 37.20 -35.79
N ASN A 269 -36.81 36.13 -35.35
CA ASN A 269 -37.97 35.48 -35.99
C ASN A 269 -37.77 34.55 -37.21
N ASN A 270 -38.59 33.52 -37.43
CA ASN A 270 -39.47 32.68 -36.59
C ASN A 270 -40.08 31.57 -37.51
N VAL A 271 -40.93 30.68 -36.98
CA VAL A 271 -41.97 29.90 -37.72
C VAL A 271 -41.40 28.75 -38.59
N ASN A 272 -41.43 27.47 -38.16
CA ASN A 272 -42.58 26.53 -38.01
C ASN A 272 -42.59 25.49 -39.19
N ASP A 273 -43.32 24.36 -39.20
CA ASP A 273 -44.47 23.94 -38.37
C ASP A 273 -44.65 22.42 -38.27
N THR A 274 -45.24 21.96 -37.16
CA THR A 274 -46.17 20.79 -37.03
C THR A 274 -45.69 19.34 -37.32
N HIS A 275 -46.33 18.27 -36.80
CA HIS A 275 -47.70 18.15 -36.23
C HIS A 275 -47.84 17.10 -35.09
N SER A 276 -48.50 17.52 -33.99
CA SER A 276 -49.46 16.81 -33.08
C SER A 276 -49.28 15.33 -32.64
N GLY A 277 -49.70 14.94 -31.42
CA GLY A 277 -50.29 15.71 -30.30
C GLY A 277 -51.12 14.85 -29.32
N ASP A 278 -51.35 15.38 -28.11
CA ASP A 278 -52.49 15.21 -27.18
C ASP A 278 -52.97 13.80 -26.68
N ILE A 279 -53.63 13.61 -25.53
CA ILE A 279 -53.56 14.16 -24.14
C ILE A 279 -54.52 13.32 -23.25
N SER A 280 -54.14 13.01 -21.99
CA SER A 280 -54.99 12.45 -20.87
C SER A 280 -55.67 11.07 -21.08
N SER A 281 -55.95 10.20 -20.08
CA SER A 281 -56.51 10.46 -18.74
C SER A 281 -56.52 9.22 -17.79
N VAL A 282 -56.07 9.41 -16.54
CA VAL A 282 -56.84 9.23 -15.27
C VAL A 282 -57.33 7.83 -14.77
N THR A 283 -56.62 7.34 -13.74
CA THR A 283 -56.98 6.51 -12.54
C THR A 283 -58.24 5.61 -12.44
N THR A 284 -58.00 4.36 -12.01
CA THR A 284 -58.72 3.57 -10.94
C THR A 284 -57.76 2.47 -10.46
N ALA A 285 -57.34 2.32 -9.19
CA ALA A 285 -58.05 2.06 -7.93
C ALA A 285 -58.34 0.55 -7.64
N ALA A 286 -57.49 -0.03 -6.76
CA ALA A 286 -57.67 -1.16 -5.82
C ALA A 286 -58.36 -2.48 -6.24
N GLU A 287 -57.75 -3.63 -5.90
CA GLU A 287 -58.25 -4.53 -4.83
C GLU A 287 -57.29 -5.66 -4.43
N ASN A 288 -57.39 -6.02 -3.14
CA ASN A 288 -56.73 -7.08 -2.39
C ASN A 288 -57.08 -8.51 -2.87
N THR A 289 -56.22 -9.50 -2.58
CA THR A 289 -56.52 -10.61 -1.62
C THR A 289 -55.30 -11.51 -1.37
N SER A 290 -55.38 -12.34 -0.33
CA SER A 290 -54.23 -12.97 0.36
C SER A 290 -54.41 -14.47 0.60
N HIS A 291 -53.28 -15.16 0.84
CA HIS A 291 -53.13 -16.50 1.46
C HIS A 291 -53.82 -17.71 0.78
N THR A 292 -53.14 -18.84 0.59
CA THR A 292 -52.83 -19.78 1.70
C THR A 292 -51.85 -20.89 1.28
N GLN A 293 -51.08 -21.40 2.24
CA GLN A 293 -50.24 -22.60 2.10
C GLN A 293 -51.06 -23.89 2.23
N ARG A 294 -50.58 -25.00 1.67
CA ARG A 294 -50.63 -26.33 2.33
C ARG A 294 -49.53 -27.29 1.85
N ARG A 295 -49.17 -28.24 2.71
CA ARG A 295 -47.97 -29.10 2.67
C ARG A 295 -48.32 -30.52 3.19
N LEU A 296 -47.59 -31.55 2.75
CA LEU A 296 -47.52 -32.95 3.30
C LEU A 296 -48.79 -33.82 3.12
N LEU A 297 -48.77 -35.15 2.92
CA LEU A 297 -47.87 -36.27 3.35
C LEU A 297 -47.56 -37.25 2.16
N GLN A 298 -46.49 -38.08 2.10
CA GLN A 298 -45.99 -39.17 3.00
C GLN A 298 -46.98 -40.35 3.15
N THR A 299 -46.64 -41.65 3.19
CA THR A 299 -45.37 -42.45 3.24
C THR A 299 -45.36 -43.51 2.09
N ALA A 300 -44.57 -44.61 1.97
CA ALA A 300 -43.60 -45.31 2.83
C ALA A 300 -42.54 -46.16 2.06
N ASP A 301 -41.59 -46.69 2.83
CA ASP A 301 -40.46 -47.61 2.64
C ASP A 301 -40.51 -48.79 1.63
N GLY A 302 -39.33 -49.09 1.06
CA GLY A 302 -38.98 -50.37 0.42
C GLY A 302 -37.50 -50.43 0.02
N SER A 303 -36.73 -51.36 0.60
CA SER A 303 -35.30 -51.57 0.30
C SER A 303 -35.08 -52.63 -0.77
N ASP A 304 -34.21 -52.40 -1.77
CA ASP A 304 -33.08 -53.32 -2.06
C ASP A 304 -32.04 -52.73 -3.05
N SER A 305 -30.84 -53.33 -3.05
CA SER A 305 -29.86 -53.48 -4.14
C SER A 305 -29.57 -52.30 -5.09
N GLY A 306 -28.33 -51.82 -5.06
CA GLY A 306 -27.87 -50.77 -5.97
C GLY A 306 -27.48 -51.25 -7.37
N ALA A 307 -27.51 -50.31 -8.32
CA ALA A 307 -26.75 -50.36 -9.56
C ALA A 307 -26.25 -48.94 -9.89
N LYS A 308 -24.99 -48.81 -10.32
CA LYS A 308 -24.52 -47.58 -10.97
C LYS A 308 -25.23 -47.48 -12.32
N VAL A 309 -25.73 -46.29 -12.68
CA VAL A 309 -26.00 -45.94 -14.07
C VAL A 309 -25.28 -44.64 -14.35
N ALA A 310 -24.25 -44.73 -15.20
CA ALA A 310 -23.59 -43.57 -15.77
C ALA A 310 -24.51 -42.98 -16.85
N ALA A 311 -24.73 -41.67 -16.82
CA ALA A 311 -25.54 -40.98 -17.82
C ALA A 311 -24.70 -40.61 -19.05
N THR A 312 -24.32 -41.61 -19.85
CA THR A 312 -23.99 -41.49 -21.29
C THR A 312 -23.91 -42.89 -21.89
N ALA A 313 -24.99 -43.33 -22.53
CA ALA A 313 -24.99 -44.47 -23.42
C ALA A 313 -25.83 -44.12 -24.66
N GLU A 314 -25.22 -44.16 -25.84
CA GLU A 314 -25.93 -44.07 -27.11
C GLU A 314 -26.85 -45.29 -27.22
N ASN A 315 -28.16 -45.09 -27.08
CA ASN A 315 -29.10 -46.20 -27.14
C ASN A 315 -29.47 -46.49 -28.60
N ASN A 316 -28.91 -47.56 -29.15
CA ASN A 316 -29.23 -48.08 -30.49
C ASN A 316 -30.35 -49.15 -30.45
N GLU A 317 -31.23 -49.09 -29.46
CA GLU A 317 -32.46 -49.91 -29.43
C GLU A 317 -33.58 -49.23 -30.24
N PRO A 318 -34.40 -50.01 -30.98
CA PRO A 318 -35.58 -49.47 -31.66
C PRO A 318 -36.58 -48.93 -30.63
N LEU A 319 -37.26 -47.84 -30.98
CA LEU A 319 -38.27 -47.21 -30.13
C LEU A 319 -39.45 -48.16 -29.87
N GLU A 320 -40.10 -48.00 -28.72
CA GLU A 320 -41.32 -48.75 -28.37
C GLU A 320 -42.47 -48.39 -29.35
N GLU A 321 -43.30 -49.37 -29.73
CA GLU A 321 -44.35 -49.20 -30.76
C GLU A 321 -45.30 -48.01 -30.51
N ASP A 322 -45.53 -47.65 -29.24
CA ASP A 322 -46.38 -46.52 -28.83
C ASP A 322 -45.75 -45.14 -29.17
N ALA A 323 -44.42 -45.06 -29.29
CA ALA A 323 -43.71 -43.84 -29.66
C ALA A 323 -43.76 -43.59 -31.18
N ASP A 324 -43.57 -44.63 -32.00
CA ASP A 324 -43.69 -44.53 -33.46
C ASP A 324 -45.14 -44.18 -33.87
N ALA A 325 -46.13 -44.81 -33.22
CA ALA A 325 -47.55 -44.50 -33.44
C ALA A 325 -47.93 -43.03 -33.10
N SER A 326 -47.12 -42.35 -32.29
CA SER A 326 -47.30 -40.92 -31.95
C SER A 326 -46.75 -39.98 -33.04
N PHE A 327 -45.82 -40.44 -33.88
CA PHE A 327 -45.25 -39.65 -34.99
C PHE A 327 -46.08 -39.75 -36.29
N ASP A 328 -46.71 -40.89 -36.56
CA ASP A 328 -47.57 -41.06 -37.75
C ASP A 328 -48.85 -40.19 -37.72
N LEU A 329 -49.26 -39.68 -36.56
CA LEU A 329 -50.39 -38.75 -36.44
C LEU A 329 -50.11 -37.34 -37.04
N PHE A 330 -48.84 -37.02 -37.35
CA PHE A 330 -48.43 -35.71 -37.88
C PHE A 330 -48.06 -35.73 -39.38
N ARG A 331 -48.17 -36.89 -40.05
CA ARG A 331 -48.00 -37.01 -41.51
C ARG A 331 -49.36 -37.19 -42.19
N ASP A 332 -50.06 -36.09 -42.45
CA ASP A 332 -51.13 -36.08 -43.45
C ASP A 332 -50.49 -36.16 -44.86
N PRO A 333 -50.76 -37.21 -45.67
CA PRO A 333 -50.06 -37.43 -46.94
C PRO A 333 -50.73 -36.77 -48.15
N GLU A 334 -51.78 -35.95 -47.97
CA GLU A 334 -52.60 -35.43 -49.08
C GLU A 334 -52.39 -33.93 -49.42
N ASP A 335 -51.50 -33.19 -48.74
CA ASP A 335 -51.38 -31.73 -48.88
C ASP A 335 -49.98 -31.21 -49.32
N LEU A 336 -49.35 -31.93 -50.27
CA LEU A 336 -48.19 -31.43 -51.03
C LEU A 336 -48.40 -31.63 -52.55
N PRO A 337 -48.65 -30.56 -53.33
CA PRO A 337 -48.79 -30.66 -54.78
C PRO A 337 -47.45 -30.89 -55.50
N ASP A 338 -47.47 -31.76 -56.50
CA ASP A 338 -46.32 -32.09 -57.35
C ASP A 338 -45.82 -30.89 -58.17
N GLU A 339 -44.66 -30.33 -57.83
CA GLU A 339 -43.81 -29.67 -58.84
C GLU A 339 -42.33 -29.60 -58.40
N TYR A 340 -41.42 -29.59 -59.37
CA TYR A 340 -39.96 -29.47 -59.23
C TYR A 340 -39.15 -30.68 -58.76
N ASN A 341 -39.17 -31.75 -59.56
CA ASN A 341 -38.05 -32.68 -59.67
C ASN A 341 -36.86 -31.98 -60.38
N TYR A 342 -35.95 -31.38 -59.62
CA TYR A 342 -34.65 -30.93 -60.13
C TYR A 342 -33.62 -32.04 -59.92
N ASP A 343 -33.01 -32.54 -61.01
CA ASP A 343 -31.79 -33.35 -60.94
C ASP A 343 -30.70 -32.51 -60.25
N TYR A 344 -30.23 -32.97 -59.09
CA TYR A 344 -29.36 -32.19 -58.20
C TYR A 344 -27.86 -32.51 -58.38
N ASP A 345 -27.48 -32.97 -59.58
CA ASP A 345 -26.17 -33.60 -59.85
C ASP A 345 -25.15 -32.69 -60.58
N ASP A 346 -25.53 -31.47 -60.99
CA ASP A 346 -24.69 -30.62 -61.89
C ASP A 346 -24.18 -29.27 -61.28
N TYR A 347 -24.51 -28.93 -60.03
CA TYR A 347 -24.07 -27.67 -59.39
C TYR A 347 -23.71 -27.75 -57.89
N VAL A 348 -23.18 -28.88 -57.43
CA VAL A 348 -22.38 -28.91 -56.19
C VAL A 348 -20.91 -29.03 -56.58
N ASP A 349 -20.20 -27.91 -56.55
CA ASP A 349 -18.75 -27.92 -56.57
C ASP A 349 -18.26 -28.43 -55.22
N GLU A 350 -17.98 -29.73 -55.13
CA GLU A 350 -17.44 -30.38 -53.93
C GLU A 350 -16.13 -29.73 -53.45
N SER A 351 -15.45 -28.92 -54.29
CA SER A 351 -14.25 -28.17 -53.90
C SER A 351 -14.51 -26.87 -53.13
N MET A 352 -15.76 -26.42 -52.96
CA MET A 352 -16.11 -25.36 -52.00
C MET A 352 -16.40 -25.87 -50.58
N TRP A 353 -16.49 -27.18 -50.37
CA TRP A 353 -16.52 -27.81 -49.04
C TRP A 353 -15.18 -28.49 -48.71
N GLY A 354 -14.08 -27.86 -49.12
CA GLY A 354 -12.74 -28.28 -48.74
C GLY A 354 -12.49 -28.04 -47.25
N ASP A 355 -12.52 -29.12 -46.47
CA ASP A 355 -11.94 -29.25 -45.14
C ASP A 355 -12.25 -28.12 -44.14
N GLU A 356 -13.51 -27.69 -44.03
CA GLU A 356 -13.98 -27.16 -42.75
C GLU A 356 -14.14 -28.34 -41.79
N ASP A 357 -13.01 -28.70 -41.15
CA ASP A 357 -12.96 -29.50 -39.92
C ASP A 357 -13.87 -28.82 -38.88
N TRP A 358 -15.13 -29.24 -38.83
CA TRP A 358 -16.05 -28.92 -37.72
C TRP A 358 -15.59 -29.66 -36.46
N LYS A 359 -14.45 -29.23 -35.93
CA LYS A 359 -14.09 -29.48 -34.53
C LYS A 359 -15.17 -28.80 -33.71
N GLU A 360 -16.06 -29.63 -33.17
CA GLU A 360 -16.84 -29.30 -31.98
C GLU A 360 -15.90 -28.57 -31.01
N GLN A 361 -16.22 -27.32 -30.66
CA GLN A 361 -15.37 -26.58 -29.73
C GLN A 361 -15.27 -27.43 -28.47
N GLU A 362 -14.06 -27.76 -28.03
CA GLU A 362 -13.84 -28.53 -26.81
C GLU A 362 -14.52 -27.80 -25.65
N HIS A 363 -15.71 -28.26 -25.28
CA HIS A 363 -16.47 -27.71 -24.18
C HIS A 363 -15.73 -28.05 -22.90
N GLU A 364 -14.95 -27.07 -22.40
CA GLU A 364 -14.24 -27.14 -21.12
C GLU A 364 -15.17 -27.69 -20.04
N LYS A 365 -14.84 -28.85 -19.48
CA LYS A 365 -15.68 -29.48 -18.47
C LYS A 365 -15.35 -28.86 -17.12
N ALA A 366 -16.35 -28.75 -16.24
CA ALA A 366 -16.10 -28.35 -14.86
C ALA A 366 -15.10 -29.28 -14.15
N GLU A 367 -14.99 -30.53 -14.61
CA GLU A 367 -14.03 -31.53 -14.18
C GLU A 367 -12.57 -31.18 -14.53
N ASP A 368 -12.30 -30.28 -15.47
CA ASP A 368 -10.95 -29.87 -15.87
C ASP A 368 -10.36 -28.78 -14.97
N TYR A 369 -11.15 -28.25 -14.02
CA TYR A 369 -10.77 -27.14 -13.16
C TYR A 369 -10.55 -27.56 -11.69
N VAL A 370 -9.72 -26.77 -11.01
CA VAL A 370 -9.40 -26.83 -9.59
C VAL A 370 -9.69 -25.46 -8.98
N SER A 371 -10.29 -25.41 -7.78
CA SER A 371 -10.45 -24.16 -7.04
C SER A 371 -9.40 -24.08 -5.93
N ILE A 372 -8.45 -23.14 -6.03
CA ILE A 372 -7.39 -22.91 -5.05
C ILE A 372 -7.86 -21.91 -3.99
N ASP A 373 -7.48 -22.13 -2.72
CA ASP A 373 -7.75 -21.22 -1.61
C ASP A 373 -6.97 -19.91 -1.69
N ALA A 374 -7.60 -18.85 -1.17
CA ALA A 374 -7.05 -17.51 -1.13
C ALA A 374 -6.43 -17.23 0.24
N HIS A 375 -5.18 -16.77 0.27
CA HIS A 375 -4.48 -16.40 1.49
C HIS A 375 -3.97 -14.97 1.44
N ILE A 376 -4.18 -14.22 2.52
CA ILE A 376 -3.69 -12.84 2.68
C ILE A 376 -2.52 -12.86 3.67
N LEU A 377 -1.34 -12.49 3.19
CA LEU A 377 -0.07 -12.58 3.93
C LEU A 377 0.57 -11.20 4.19
N SER A 378 -0.02 -10.13 3.67
CA SER A 378 0.45 -8.75 3.79
C SER A 378 -0.68 -7.79 4.13
N THR A 379 -0.35 -6.53 4.42
CA THR A 379 -1.35 -5.52 4.81
C THR A 379 -1.99 -4.92 3.56
N PRO A 380 -3.33 -4.98 3.38
CA PRO A 380 -3.98 -4.35 2.25
C PRO A 380 -3.93 -2.82 2.36
N VAL A 381 -4.24 -2.11 1.26
CA VAL A 381 -4.23 -0.64 1.25
C VAL A 381 -5.57 -0.10 0.77
N ILE A 382 -6.05 0.97 1.41
CA ILE A 382 -7.31 1.64 1.06
C ILE A 382 -7.01 2.96 0.36
N ALA A 383 -7.50 3.12 -0.87
CA ALA A 383 -7.40 4.36 -1.62
C ALA A 383 -8.45 4.46 -2.74
N ASP A 384 -8.81 5.69 -3.10
CA ASP A 384 -9.57 6.00 -4.32
C ASP A 384 -8.59 5.92 -5.51
N ILE A 385 -8.59 4.79 -6.22
CA ILE A 385 -7.57 4.52 -7.25
C ILE A 385 -7.93 5.09 -8.63
N ASP A 386 -9.22 5.20 -8.94
CA ASP A 386 -9.74 5.70 -10.22
C ASP A 386 -10.48 7.06 -10.11
N LYS A 387 -10.32 7.76 -8.98
CA LYS A 387 -10.85 9.12 -8.71
C LYS A 387 -12.38 9.22 -8.89
N ASP A 388 -13.11 8.17 -8.55
CA ASP A 388 -14.57 8.15 -8.59
C ASP A 388 -15.23 8.67 -7.28
N GLY A 389 -14.43 8.87 -6.22
CA GLY A 389 -14.84 9.35 -4.90
C GLY A 389 -15.24 8.25 -3.89
N VAL A 390 -15.35 7.01 -4.36
CA VAL A 390 -15.35 5.79 -3.55
C VAL A 390 -13.91 5.45 -3.18
N GLN A 391 -13.71 4.60 -2.18
CA GLN A 391 -12.39 4.04 -1.90
C GLN A 391 -12.39 2.55 -2.21
N GLU A 392 -11.34 2.10 -2.87
CA GLU A 392 -11.04 0.69 -3.08
C GLU A 392 -10.14 0.17 -1.97
N MET A 393 -10.25 -1.13 -1.71
CA MET A 393 -9.26 -1.89 -0.96
C MET A 393 -8.48 -2.79 -1.92
N VAL A 394 -7.18 -2.53 -2.04
CA VAL A 394 -6.23 -3.30 -2.84
C VAL A 394 -5.62 -4.38 -1.95
N ILE A 395 -5.81 -5.64 -2.32
CA ILE A 395 -5.33 -6.80 -1.58
C ILE A 395 -4.36 -7.61 -2.46
N ALA A 396 -3.15 -7.82 -1.95
CA ALA A 396 -2.23 -8.81 -2.49
C ALA A 396 -2.60 -10.20 -1.96
N VAL A 397 -2.87 -11.14 -2.87
CA VAL A 397 -3.39 -12.47 -2.54
C VAL A 397 -2.41 -13.54 -3.03
N SER A 398 -2.11 -14.49 -2.16
CA SER A 398 -1.41 -15.73 -2.49
C SER A 398 -2.42 -16.86 -2.58
N TYR A 399 -2.52 -17.52 -3.73
CA TYR A 399 -3.36 -18.70 -3.91
C TYR A 399 -2.53 -19.96 -3.75
N PHE A 400 -2.83 -20.78 -2.75
CA PHE A 400 -2.26 -22.12 -2.55
C PHE A 400 -3.22 -22.95 -1.68
N PHE A 401 -2.96 -24.24 -1.52
CA PHE A 401 -3.74 -25.10 -0.63
C PHE A 401 -3.13 -25.17 0.76
N ASP A 402 -3.94 -24.88 1.79
CA ASP A 402 -3.50 -24.97 3.18
C ASP A 402 -3.24 -26.41 3.62
N ARG A 403 -1.98 -26.75 3.86
CA ARG A 403 -1.54 -28.07 4.32
C ARG A 403 -2.21 -28.45 5.65
N GLU A 404 -2.36 -27.53 6.59
CA GLU A 404 -2.95 -27.84 7.91
C GLU A 404 -4.43 -28.23 7.80
N TYR A 405 -5.15 -27.62 6.85
CA TYR A 405 -6.55 -27.96 6.56
C TYR A 405 -6.67 -29.31 5.83
N TYR A 406 -5.88 -29.52 4.79
CA TYR A 406 -6.01 -30.68 3.89
C TYR A 406 -5.27 -31.95 4.35
N ASP A 407 -4.37 -31.87 5.34
CA ASP A 407 -3.80 -33.04 6.01
C ASP A 407 -4.86 -33.87 6.78
N ASN A 408 -6.02 -33.27 7.09
CA ASN A 408 -7.17 -34.00 7.64
C ASN A 408 -7.80 -34.93 6.55
N PRO A 409 -7.90 -36.26 6.79
CA PRO A 409 -8.48 -37.21 5.82
C PRO A 409 -9.97 -37.01 5.51
N GLU A 410 -10.67 -36.10 6.21
CA GLU A 410 -12.01 -35.66 5.79
C GLU A 410 -11.93 -34.61 4.67
N HIS A 411 -11.12 -33.55 4.83
CA HIS A 411 -10.93 -32.50 3.83
C HIS A 411 -10.12 -32.97 2.63
N ALA A 412 -9.17 -33.89 2.80
CA ALA A 412 -8.43 -34.52 1.69
C ALA A 412 -9.33 -35.17 0.63
N LYS A 413 -10.57 -35.55 0.97
CA LYS A 413 -11.56 -36.10 0.01
C LYS A 413 -12.11 -35.04 -0.94
N GLU A 414 -12.14 -33.78 -0.52
CA GLU A 414 -12.60 -32.65 -1.34
C GLU A 414 -11.66 -32.38 -2.53
N LEU A 415 -10.40 -32.78 -2.40
CA LEU A 415 -9.37 -32.59 -3.43
C LEU A 415 -9.36 -33.66 -4.53
N GLU A 416 -10.21 -34.70 -4.47
CA GLU A 416 -10.31 -35.75 -5.51
C GLU A 416 -8.98 -36.41 -5.96
N GLY A 417 -7.92 -36.33 -5.15
CA GLY A 417 -6.56 -36.82 -5.51
C GLY A 417 -5.65 -35.80 -6.22
N ILE A 418 -6.01 -34.52 -6.21
CA ILE A 418 -5.17 -33.41 -6.68
C ILE A 418 -3.92 -33.27 -5.79
N ALA A 419 -2.75 -33.13 -6.42
CA ALA A 419 -1.49 -32.90 -5.72
C ALA A 419 -1.33 -31.40 -5.35
N ILE A 420 -1.55 -31.06 -4.08
CA ILE A 420 -1.54 -29.68 -3.55
C ILE A 420 -0.28 -28.89 -3.88
N GLU A 421 0.89 -29.54 -3.87
CA GLU A 421 2.21 -28.92 -4.10
C GLU A 421 2.40 -28.34 -5.52
N LYS A 422 1.48 -28.61 -6.44
CA LYS A 422 1.53 -28.13 -7.83
C LYS A 422 0.78 -26.82 -8.06
N TYR A 423 0.20 -26.23 -7.02
CA TYR A 423 -0.69 -25.08 -7.16
C TYR A 423 -0.28 -23.94 -6.23
N VAL A 424 0.51 -23.01 -6.75
CA VAL A 424 0.84 -21.73 -6.09
C VAL A 424 0.70 -20.60 -7.13
N ALA A 425 0.03 -19.51 -6.78
CA ALA A 425 -0.05 -18.33 -7.63
C ALA A 425 -0.18 -17.03 -6.84
N SER A 426 0.20 -15.92 -7.46
CA SER A 426 0.04 -14.56 -6.94
C SER A 426 -1.00 -13.79 -7.75
N SER A 427 -1.76 -12.91 -7.10
CA SER A 427 -2.69 -11.99 -7.77
C SER A 427 -2.93 -10.73 -6.93
N ILE A 428 -3.38 -9.66 -7.58
CA ILE A 428 -4.01 -8.52 -6.90
C ILE A 428 -5.53 -8.60 -7.09
N VAL A 429 -6.26 -8.47 -5.99
CA VAL A 429 -7.72 -8.39 -5.96
C VAL A 429 -8.10 -7.01 -5.42
N VAL A 430 -8.90 -6.28 -6.17
CA VAL A 430 -9.37 -4.94 -5.79
C VAL A 430 -10.85 -5.01 -5.46
N PHE A 431 -11.23 -4.59 -4.25
CA PHE A 431 -12.62 -4.46 -3.83
C PHE A 431 -13.05 -2.99 -3.86
N ASN A 432 -14.24 -2.71 -4.38
CA ASN A 432 -14.89 -1.43 -4.20
C ASN A 432 -15.66 -1.45 -2.87
N LEU A 433 -15.34 -0.56 -1.92
CA LEU A 433 -15.83 -0.67 -0.54
C LEU A 433 -17.32 -0.29 -0.39
N ASP A 434 -17.85 0.57 -1.26
CA ASP A 434 -19.28 0.91 -1.30
C ASP A 434 -20.16 -0.30 -1.67
N THR A 435 -19.77 -1.02 -2.72
CA THR A 435 -20.51 -2.19 -3.23
C THR A 435 -20.13 -3.49 -2.53
N ARG A 436 -18.97 -3.52 -1.88
CA ARG A 436 -18.36 -4.68 -1.19
C ARG A 436 -18.10 -5.86 -2.14
N GLN A 437 -17.91 -5.55 -3.43
CA GLN A 437 -17.66 -6.52 -4.49
C GLN A 437 -16.26 -6.32 -5.10
N VAL A 438 -15.74 -7.38 -5.71
CA VAL A 438 -14.49 -7.33 -6.48
C VAL A 438 -14.70 -6.45 -7.71
N LYS A 439 -13.96 -5.33 -7.80
CA LYS A 439 -13.92 -4.40 -8.94
C LYS A 439 -13.20 -5.06 -10.12
N TRP A 440 -12.03 -5.67 -9.85
CA TRP A 440 -11.29 -6.50 -10.80
C TRP A 440 -10.26 -7.40 -10.07
N THR A 441 -9.64 -8.33 -10.81
CA THR A 441 -8.54 -9.17 -10.35
C THR A 441 -7.48 -9.26 -11.45
N ALA A 442 -6.21 -9.09 -11.09
CA ALA A 442 -5.07 -9.26 -11.97
C ALA A 442 -4.22 -10.44 -11.48
N ASP A 443 -4.09 -11.49 -12.29
CA ASP A 443 -3.14 -12.57 -12.04
C ASP A 443 -1.71 -12.07 -12.28
N LEU A 444 -0.75 -12.53 -11.47
CA LEU A 444 0.67 -12.16 -11.57
C LEU A 444 1.50 -13.39 -11.98
N ASP A 445 1.96 -14.17 -11.01
CA ASP A 445 2.88 -15.29 -11.22
C ASP A 445 2.22 -16.62 -10.92
N LEU A 446 2.68 -17.67 -11.62
CA LEU A 446 2.28 -19.06 -11.40
C LEU A 446 3.52 -19.89 -11.03
N SER A 447 3.45 -20.68 -9.96
CA SER A 447 4.52 -21.56 -9.52
C SER A 447 4.02 -22.87 -8.93
N THR A 448 4.96 -23.74 -8.59
CA THR A 448 4.73 -24.89 -7.69
C THR A 448 5.35 -24.59 -6.32
N ASP A 449 5.09 -25.46 -5.34
CA ASP A 449 5.69 -25.45 -4.00
C ASP A 449 7.12 -26.07 -4.02
N THR A 450 7.45 -26.79 -5.10
CA THR A 450 8.71 -27.51 -5.31
C THR A 450 9.85 -26.66 -5.91
N VAL A 451 9.56 -25.46 -6.39
CA VAL A 451 10.57 -24.51 -6.90
C VAL A 451 11.13 -23.64 -5.77
N ASN A 452 12.36 -23.15 -5.96
CA ASN A 452 13.03 -22.30 -4.98
C ASN A 452 12.32 -20.94 -4.79
N PHE A 453 11.80 -20.38 -5.89
CA PHE A 453 11.09 -19.10 -5.91
C PHE A 453 9.60 -19.36 -6.06
N ARG A 454 8.82 -19.05 -5.02
CA ARG A 454 7.38 -19.33 -4.95
C ARG A 454 6.58 -18.08 -5.28
N ALA A 455 5.48 -18.25 -6.00
CA ALA A 455 4.53 -17.19 -6.32
C ALA A 455 3.66 -16.77 -5.10
N HIS A 456 4.27 -16.59 -3.94
CA HIS A 456 3.65 -15.95 -2.79
C HIS A 456 3.86 -14.43 -2.85
N VAL A 457 2.97 -13.67 -2.22
CA VAL A 457 3.10 -12.21 -2.09
C VAL A 457 3.13 -11.85 -0.61
N TYR A 458 4.34 -11.61 -0.10
CA TYR A 458 4.57 -11.11 1.27
C TYR A 458 4.65 -9.57 1.32
N SER A 459 4.91 -8.94 0.17
CA SER A 459 4.90 -7.49 0.02
C SER A 459 3.49 -6.93 0.24
N SER A 460 3.34 -5.94 1.11
CA SER A 460 2.14 -5.09 1.10
C SER A 460 2.15 -4.26 -0.19
N PRO A 461 1.03 -4.13 -0.92
CA PRO A 461 0.96 -3.21 -2.05
C PRO A 461 1.21 -1.77 -1.59
N THR A 462 1.84 -0.97 -2.44
CA THR A 462 1.94 0.49 -2.26
C THR A 462 1.14 1.16 -3.37
N VAL A 463 0.37 2.20 -3.04
CA VAL A 463 -0.38 2.99 -4.03
C VAL A 463 0.12 4.42 -4.10
N VAL A 464 0.33 4.92 -5.32
CA VAL A 464 0.85 6.27 -5.62
C VAL A 464 0.60 6.60 -7.10
N ASP A 465 0.43 7.88 -7.43
CA ASP A 465 0.37 8.38 -8.81
C ASP A 465 1.81 8.52 -9.34
N LEU A 466 2.26 7.66 -10.27
CA LEU A 466 3.65 7.67 -10.76
C LEU A 466 3.87 8.52 -12.02
N ASP A 467 2.83 8.83 -12.79
CA ASP A 467 2.96 9.58 -14.05
C ASP A 467 2.27 10.95 -14.06
N GLY A 468 1.54 11.28 -13.00
CA GLY A 468 0.82 12.54 -12.84
C GLY A 468 -0.46 12.62 -13.68
N ASP A 469 -0.99 11.49 -14.17
CA ASP A 469 -2.30 11.48 -14.84
C ASP A 469 -3.47 11.63 -13.84
N GLY A 470 -3.19 11.39 -12.56
CA GLY A 470 -4.10 11.53 -11.45
C GLY A 470 -4.62 10.21 -10.90
N TYR A 471 -4.57 9.12 -11.64
CA TYR A 471 -4.97 7.81 -11.13
C TYR A 471 -3.83 7.19 -10.31
N LEU A 472 -4.17 6.30 -9.38
CA LEU A 472 -3.15 5.63 -8.58
C LEU A 472 -2.69 4.34 -9.26
N ASP A 473 -1.38 4.21 -9.44
CA ASP A 473 -0.74 2.95 -9.76
C ASP A 473 -0.55 2.11 -8.49
N ILE A 474 -0.53 0.79 -8.66
CA ILE A 474 -0.33 -0.21 -7.62
C ILE A 474 1.04 -0.88 -7.83
N LEU A 475 1.91 -0.75 -6.84
CA LEU A 475 3.27 -1.26 -6.82
C LEU A 475 3.32 -2.51 -5.93
N VAL A 476 3.82 -3.63 -6.43
CA VAL A 476 3.91 -4.89 -5.65
C VAL A 476 5.14 -5.72 -6.04
N GLY A 477 5.86 -6.21 -5.04
CA GLY A 477 6.92 -7.21 -5.22
C GLY A 477 6.43 -8.62 -4.87
N THR A 478 6.83 -9.62 -5.66
CA THR A 478 6.46 -11.02 -5.41
C THR A 478 7.64 -11.87 -4.94
N GLY A 479 7.35 -12.94 -4.21
CA GLY A 479 8.35 -13.94 -3.80
C GLY A 479 8.97 -14.71 -4.99
N TYR A 480 8.36 -14.59 -6.17
CA TYR A 480 8.91 -15.04 -7.44
C TYR A 480 10.13 -14.21 -7.89
N GLY A 481 10.31 -13.02 -7.30
CA GLY A 481 11.37 -12.07 -7.63
C GLY A 481 11.02 -11.16 -8.80
N LEU A 482 9.73 -10.87 -9.00
CA LEU A 482 9.25 -9.90 -9.97
C LEU A 482 8.64 -8.70 -9.24
N PHE A 483 8.99 -7.51 -9.72
CA PHE A 483 8.42 -6.23 -9.28
C PHE A 483 7.45 -5.71 -10.33
N TYR A 484 6.17 -5.62 -9.97
CA TYR A 484 5.08 -5.16 -10.82
C TYR A 484 4.66 -3.74 -10.48
N VAL A 485 4.33 -2.98 -11.52
CA VAL A 485 3.58 -1.72 -11.42
C VAL A 485 2.37 -1.84 -12.34
N ILE A 486 1.18 -1.64 -11.76
CA ILE A 486 -0.11 -1.95 -12.36
C ILE A 486 -0.99 -0.71 -12.31
N ASP A 487 -1.66 -0.37 -13.41
CA ASP A 487 -2.60 0.76 -13.43
C ASP A 487 -3.88 0.50 -12.62
N HIS A 488 -4.68 1.55 -12.40
CA HIS A 488 -5.98 1.48 -11.73
C HIS A 488 -7.01 0.51 -12.35
N ARG A 489 -6.71 -0.07 -13.53
CA ARG A 489 -7.56 -1.02 -14.28
C ARG A 489 -7.03 -2.45 -14.25
N GLY A 490 -5.93 -2.70 -13.55
CA GLY A 490 -5.31 -4.03 -13.44
C GLY A 490 -4.36 -4.38 -14.59
N LYS A 491 -3.92 -3.41 -15.40
CA LYS A 491 -2.96 -3.63 -16.49
C LYS A 491 -1.55 -3.26 -16.06
N VAL A 492 -0.60 -4.18 -16.24
CA VAL A 492 0.83 -3.93 -16.02
C VAL A 492 1.36 -2.82 -16.95
N ARG A 493 2.13 -1.89 -16.40
CA ARG A 493 2.74 -0.76 -17.13
C ARG A 493 3.85 -1.24 -18.08
N ASN A 494 4.13 -0.46 -19.12
CA ASN A 494 5.23 -0.77 -20.06
C ASN A 494 6.58 -0.85 -19.33
N LYS A 495 7.46 -1.77 -19.76
CA LYS A 495 8.75 -2.16 -19.11
C LYS A 495 8.63 -2.93 -17.79
N PHE A 496 7.43 -3.15 -17.24
CA PHE A 496 7.22 -4.01 -16.08
C PHE A 496 6.69 -5.40 -16.51
N PRO A 497 6.95 -6.47 -15.74
CA PRO A 497 7.69 -6.50 -14.47
C PRO A 497 9.22 -6.30 -14.63
N LEU A 498 9.86 -5.87 -13.54
CA LEU A 498 11.32 -5.85 -13.39
C LEU A 498 11.79 -7.07 -12.59
N GLU A 499 12.93 -7.65 -12.94
CA GLU A 499 13.45 -8.86 -12.27
C GLU A 499 14.43 -8.55 -11.11
N MET A 500 14.30 -9.29 -10.01
CA MET A 500 15.20 -9.33 -8.86
C MET A 500 15.35 -10.78 -8.33
N ALA A 501 15.89 -10.98 -7.12
CA ALA A 501 15.58 -12.17 -6.34
C ALA A 501 14.25 -11.97 -5.57
N GLU A 502 13.85 -12.96 -4.78
CA GLU A 502 12.61 -13.00 -3.98
C GLU A 502 12.33 -11.71 -3.18
N ILE A 503 11.21 -11.02 -3.45
CA ILE A 503 10.85 -9.75 -2.80
C ILE A 503 9.83 -10.00 -1.68
N HIS A 504 10.21 -9.69 -0.44
CA HIS A 504 9.31 -9.72 0.73
C HIS A 504 8.87 -8.32 1.18
N ALA A 505 9.73 -7.32 1.01
CA ALA A 505 9.49 -5.97 1.48
C ALA A 505 8.45 -5.21 0.62
N PRO A 506 7.59 -4.36 1.22
CA PRO A 506 6.82 -3.34 0.51
C PRO A 506 7.74 -2.38 -0.26
N VAL A 507 7.31 -2.00 -1.46
CA VAL A 507 8.02 -1.03 -2.31
C VAL A 507 7.84 0.38 -1.76
N ILE A 508 8.89 1.19 -1.75
CA ILE A 508 8.83 2.60 -1.35
C ILE A 508 8.76 3.47 -2.59
N ALA A 509 7.93 4.51 -2.56
CA ALA A 509 7.81 5.52 -3.61
C ALA A 509 8.02 6.92 -3.00
N ALA A 510 9.13 7.58 -3.35
CA ALA A 510 9.52 8.90 -2.83
C ALA A 510 10.55 9.59 -3.72
N ASP A 511 10.76 10.90 -3.52
CA ASP A 511 11.90 11.66 -4.07
C ASP A 511 13.18 11.28 -3.28
N ILE A 512 13.98 10.39 -3.84
CA ILE A 512 15.19 9.84 -3.18
C ILE A 512 16.48 10.52 -3.65
N ASN A 513 16.46 11.15 -4.83
CA ASN A 513 17.63 11.76 -5.44
C ASN A 513 17.63 13.31 -5.35
N ASP A 514 16.57 13.87 -4.77
CA ASP A 514 16.26 15.29 -4.63
C ASP A 514 16.02 16.04 -5.96
N ASP A 515 15.64 15.35 -7.05
CA ASP A 515 15.32 15.98 -8.35
C ASP A 515 13.89 16.52 -8.44
N GLY A 516 12.94 15.94 -7.68
CA GLY A 516 11.55 16.39 -7.62
C GLY A 516 10.59 15.55 -8.44
N LYS A 517 10.89 14.27 -8.58
CA LYS A 517 10.02 13.20 -9.09
C LYS A 517 9.88 12.12 -8.02
N ILE A 518 9.13 11.08 -8.36
CA ILE A 518 9.03 9.88 -7.54
C ILE A 518 9.93 8.81 -8.14
N GLU A 519 10.85 8.31 -7.32
CA GLU A 519 11.59 7.08 -7.53
C GLU A 519 11.00 5.94 -6.71
N MET A 520 11.32 4.71 -7.11
CA MET A 520 10.91 3.49 -6.43
C MET A 520 12.14 2.78 -5.85
N VAL A 521 12.06 2.34 -4.59
CA VAL A 521 13.12 1.55 -3.94
C VAL A 521 12.58 0.16 -3.60
N THR A 522 13.31 -0.87 -4.04
CA THR A 522 13.00 -2.29 -3.82
C THR A 522 14.14 -3.01 -3.14
N THR A 523 13.81 -4.05 -2.37
CA THR A 523 14.78 -4.89 -1.65
C THR A 523 14.39 -6.36 -1.66
N ASP A 524 15.35 -7.25 -1.86
CA ASP A 524 15.12 -8.70 -1.91
C ASP A 524 15.71 -9.48 -0.72
N SER A 525 15.26 -10.75 -0.58
CA SER A 525 15.69 -11.66 0.49
C SER A 525 17.17 -12.06 0.40
N HIS A 526 17.82 -11.83 -0.74
CA HIS A 526 19.23 -12.13 -0.96
C HIS A 526 20.13 -10.95 -0.55
N GLY A 527 19.53 -9.80 -0.20
CA GLY A 527 20.22 -8.62 0.32
C GLY A 527 20.58 -7.60 -0.74
N ASN A 528 19.92 -7.60 -1.90
CA ASN A 528 20.05 -6.53 -2.89
C ASN A 528 19.07 -5.39 -2.57
N VAL A 529 19.54 -4.17 -2.78
CA VAL A 529 18.76 -2.92 -2.74
C VAL A 529 18.91 -2.28 -4.11
N ALA A 530 17.80 -1.91 -4.75
CA ALA A 530 17.81 -1.25 -6.04
C ALA A 530 16.87 -0.03 -6.02
N ALA A 531 17.29 1.02 -6.72
CA ALA A 531 16.52 2.24 -6.93
C ALA A 531 16.19 2.40 -8.42
N TRP A 532 14.93 2.76 -8.72
CA TRP A 532 14.37 2.82 -10.07
C TRP A 532 13.67 4.15 -10.30
N THR A 533 13.69 4.66 -11.53
CA THR A 533 12.78 5.75 -11.93
C THR A 533 11.35 5.23 -12.07
N ALA A 534 10.35 6.12 -12.10
CA ALA A 534 8.96 5.77 -12.41
C ALA A 534 8.79 4.99 -13.73
N GLU A 535 9.69 5.19 -14.70
CA GLU A 535 9.75 4.46 -15.97
C GLU A 535 10.56 3.15 -15.91
N GLY A 536 10.93 2.68 -14.72
CA GLY A 536 11.63 1.41 -14.50
C GLY A 536 13.10 1.39 -14.91
N GLU A 537 13.78 2.53 -14.94
CA GLU A 537 15.23 2.59 -15.25
C GLU A 537 16.07 2.52 -13.96
N GLU A 538 17.07 1.63 -13.90
CA GLU A 538 17.95 1.47 -12.73
C GLU A 538 18.80 2.74 -12.50
N ILE A 539 18.69 3.33 -11.31
CA ILE A 539 19.47 4.51 -10.89
C ILE A 539 20.77 4.03 -10.21
N TRP A 540 20.64 3.09 -9.28
CA TRP A 540 21.75 2.43 -8.58
C TRP A 540 21.32 1.09 -7.99
N GLU A 541 22.28 0.19 -7.81
CA GLU A 541 22.13 -1.06 -7.06
C GLU A 541 23.21 -1.21 -5.97
N VAL A 542 22.85 -1.83 -4.85
CA VAL A 542 23.76 -2.13 -3.74
C VAL A 542 23.47 -3.52 -3.19
N HIS A 543 24.51 -4.34 -3.04
CA HIS A 543 24.40 -5.62 -2.35
C HIS A 543 24.92 -5.51 -0.91
N LEU A 544 24.05 -5.83 0.06
CA LEU A 544 24.31 -5.77 1.50
C LEU A 544 24.73 -7.11 2.12
N LYS A 545 24.68 -8.22 1.35
CA LYS A 545 25.12 -9.58 1.77
C LYS A 545 24.40 -10.17 2.98
N SER A 546 23.22 -9.66 3.33
CA SER A 546 22.41 -10.12 4.44
C SER A 546 20.94 -9.97 4.05
N LEU A 547 20.10 -10.92 4.44
CA LEU A 547 18.68 -10.90 4.13
C LEU A 547 18.02 -9.62 4.66
N ILE A 548 17.17 -9.01 3.83
CA ILE A 548 16.37 -7.83 4.19
C ILE A 548 14.95 -8.32 4.47
N PRO A 549 14.53 -8.45 5.74
CA PRO A 549 13.29 -9.14 6.10
C PRO A 549 12.06 -8.24 6.05
N GLN A 550 12.25 -6.92 5.95
CA GLN A 550 11.21 -5.91 6.14
C GLN A 550 11.42 -4.71 5.23
N ARG A 551 10.38 -3.88 5.15
CA ARG A 551 10.41 -2.59 4.45
C ARG A 551 11.62 -1.74 4.87
N PRO A 552 12.36 -1.13 3.92
CA PRO A 552 13.24 -0.02 4.24
C PRO A 552 12.45 1.19 4.77
N THR A 553 13.15 2.23 5.22
CA THR A 553 12.53 3.53 5.52
C THR A 553 13.39 4.64 4.93
N VAL A 554 12.75 5.66 4.36
CA VAL A 554 13.39 6.75 3.61
C VAL A 554 13.20 8.07 4.35
N GLY A 555 14.24 8.90 4.49
CA GLY A 555 14.21 10.22 5.15
C GLY A 555 15.60 10.90 5.27
N ASP A 556 15.66 12.14 5.75
CA ASP A 556 16.94 12.83 6.08
C ASP A 556 17.44 12.34 7.45
N VAL A 557 18.31 11.34 7.42
CA VAL A 557 18.83 10.66 8.61
C VAL A 557 19.94 11.47 9.26
N ASN A 558 20.80 12.08 8.45
CA ASN A 558 22.04 12.70 8.92
C ASN A 558 21.89 14.21 9.25
N GLY A 559 20.86 14.87 8.71
CA GLY A 559 20.56 16.29 8.90
C GLY A 559 21.31 17.22 7.95
N ASP A 560 21.70 16.77 6.76
CA ASP A 560 22.36 17.57 5.72
C ASP A 560 21.40 18.14 4.66
N GLY A 561 20.14 17.65 4.63
CA GLY A 561 19.09 18.07 3.70
C GLY A 561 18.85 17.11 2.52
N HIS A 562 19.61 16.02 2.39
CA HIS A 562 19.43 15.00 1.36
C HIS A 562 18.53 13.84 1.83
N THR A 563 18.09 12.97 0.92
CA THR A 563 17.41 11.72 1.26
C THR A 563 18.40 10.58 1.51
N GLU A 564 18.21 9.85 2.61
CA GLU A 564 18.79 8.54 2.83
C GLU A 564 17.75 7.41 2.81
N VAL A 565 18.23 6.21 2.47
CA VAL A 565 17.50 4.93 2.59
C VAL A 565 18.12 4.13 3.75
N VAL A 566 17.30 3.81 4.75
CA VAL A 566 17.66 2.98 5.91
C VAL A 566 17.20 1.56 5.67
N VAL A 567 18.14 0.60 5.76
CA VAL A 567 17.91 -0.81 5.47
C VAL A 567 18.34 -1.67 6.68
N PRO A 568 17.39 -2.24 7.46
CA PRO A 568 17.67 -3.24 8.47
C PRO A 568 17.95 -4.60 7.82
N THR A 569 18.82 -5.41 8.43
CA THR A 569 19.20 -6.73 7.91
C THR A 569 19.27 -7.80 9.00
N VAL A 570 19.08 -9.07 8.62
CA VAL A 570 19.05 -10.19 9.57
C VAL A 570 20.38 -10.37 10.30
N SER A 571 21.52 -10.03 9.71
CA SER A 571 22.84 -10.10 10.38
C SER A 571 23.02 -9.09 11.53
N GLY A 572 21.97 -8.34 11.87
CA GLY A 572 21.96 -7.31 12.92
C GLY A 572 22.54 -5.97 12.47
N ASN A 573 22.84 -5.81 11.19
CA ASN A 573 23.36 -4.55 10.65
C ASN A 573 22.19 -3.65 10.20
N ILE A 574 22.31 -2.35 10.49
CA ILE A 574 21.45 -1.30 9.95
C ILE A 574 22.31 -0.44 9.04
N TYR A 575 22.03 -0.48 7.74
CA TYR A 575 22.73 0.35 6.75
C TYR A 575 21.95 1.64 6.52
N VAL A 576 22.70 2.72 6.27
CA VAL A 576 22.17 3.99 5.79
C VAL A 576 22.88 4.27 4.45
N LEU A 577 22.09 4.37 3.39
CA LEU A 577 22.54 4.56 2.02
C LEU A 577 22.09 5.94 1.53
N SER A 578 22.92 6.66 0.78
CA SER A 578 22.47 7.88 0.10
C SER A 578 21.43 7.52 -0.96
N GLY A 579 20.28 8.19 -0.98
CA GLY A 579 19.24 7.96 -1.98
C GLY A 579 19.67 8.33 -3.41
N LYS A 580 20.74 9.13 -3.56
CA LYS A 580 21.25 9.58 -4.85
C LYS A 580 22.10 8.55 -5.60
N ASP A 581 22.93 7.79 -4.90
CA ASP A 581 23.94 6.90 -5.52
C ASP A 581 24.12 5.55 -4.80
N GLY A 582 23.33 5.27 -3.76
CA GLY A 582 23.44 4.06 -2.93
C GLY A 582 24.70 4.02 -2.05
N SER A 583 25.50 5.07 -1.97
CA SER A 583 26.74 5.07 -1.19
C SER A 583 26.48 4.92 0.32
N LYS A 584 27.31 4.12 1.00
CA LYS A 584 27.16 3.83 2.44
C LYS A 584 27.61 5.02 3.28
N ILE A 585 26.69 5.64 4.00
CA ILE A 585 26.93 6.86 4.80
C ILE A 585 27.54 6.49 6.15
N GLN A 586 28.59 7.21 6.53
CA GLN A 586 29.22 7.07 7.84
C GLN A 586 28.38 7.74 8.92
N PRO A 587 28.26 7.16 10.13
CA PRO A 587 29.08 6.05 10.67
C PRO A 587 28.51 4.64 10.46
N PHE A 588 27.50 4.47 9.62
CA PHE A 588 26.83 3.18 9.41
C PHE A 588 27.69 2.20 8.56
N PRO A 589 27.50 0.87 8.68
CA PRO A 589 26.44 0.19 9.43
C PRO A 589 26.58 0.25 10.95
N TYR A 590 25.46 0.46 11.64
CA TYR A 590 25.36 0.15 13.07
C TYR A 590 25.09 -1.36 13.21
N ARG A 591 25.75 -2.03 14.16
CA ARG A 591 25.59 -3.47 14.37
C ARG A 591 25.02 -3.77 15.76
N ALA A 592 23.76 -4.22 15.79
CA ALA A 592 23.10 -4.77 16.96
C ALA A 592 23.63 -6.17 17.33
N HIS A 593 23.24 -6.67 18.50
CA HIS A 593 23.67 -7.97 19.02
C HIS A 593 22.71 -9.12 18.68
N GLY A 594 21.59 -8.81 18.01
CA GLY A 594 20.61 -9.80 17.51
C GLY A 594 20.16 -9.50 16.08
N ARG A 595 19.24 -10.33 15.59
CA ARG A 595 18.57 -10.13 14.29
C ARG A 595 17.64 -8.93 14.36
N ILE A 596 17.56 -8.14 13.30
CA ILE A 596 16.56 -7.08 13.15
C ILE A 596 15.54 -7.57 12.14
N MET A 597 14.33 -7.90 12.61
CA MET A 597 13.21 -8.38 11.79
C MET A 597 12.01 -7.41 11.81
N SER A 598 12.17 -6.23 12.41
CA SER A 598 11.19 -5.15 12.44
C SER A 598 11.60 -4.03 11.46
N PRO A 599 10.63 -3.31 10.85
CA PRO A 599 10.94 -2.08 10.12
C PRO A 599 11.49 -1.01 11.07
N VAL A 600 12.42 -0.18 10.57
CA VAL A 600 12.99 0.93 11.36
C VAL A 600 12.08 2.15 11.29
N LEU A 601 11.66 2.68 12.45
CA LEU A 601 11.00 3.98 12.53
C LEU A 601 12.04 5.11 12.50
N LEU A 602 11.82 6.14 11.69
CA LEU A 602 12.56 7.40 11.77
C LEU A 602 11.74 8.44 12.53
N LEU A 603 12.36 9.10 13.51
CA LEU A 603 11.68 10.08 14.36
C LEU A 603 12.60 11.23 14.82
N ASP A 604 12.06 12.44 14.94
CA ASP A 604 12.78 13.63 15.43
C ASP A 604 12.58 13.80 16.95
N MET A 605 13.52 13.26 17.72
CA MET A 605 13.56 13.34 19.19
C MET A 605 14.15 14.65 19.75
N SER A 606 14.29 15.72 18.94
CA SER A 606 14.82 17.01 19.40
C SER A 606 13.98 17.65 20.52
N LYS A 607 14.61 18.18 21.56
CA LYS A 607 13.94 18.92 22.63
C LYS A 607 13.66 20.38 22.22
N HIS A 608 12.79 21.06 22.96
CA HIS A 608 12.52 22.48 22.72
C HIS A 608 13.79 23.34 22.78
N GLY A 609 14.19 23.91 21.64
CA GLY A 609 15.38 24.75 21.49
C GLY A 609 16.69 23.98 21.29
N GLU A 610 16.65 22.65 21.19
CA GLU A 610 17.78 21.81 20.85
C GLU A 610 17.85 21.61 19.34
N ASN A 611 18.89 22.15 18.70
CA ASN A 611 19.16 21.94 17.28
C ASN A 611 19.90 20.61 17.08
N ALA A 612 19.25 19.49 17.41
CA ALA A 612 19.72 18.17 16.98
C ALA A 612 19.71 18.12 15.44
N LYS A 613 20.72 17.49 14.85
CA LYS A 613 20.81 17.29 13.40
C LYS A 613 20.55 15.82 13.09
N GLY A 614 19.66 15.58 12.13
CA GLY A 614 19.27 14.25 11.70
C GLY A 614 18.14 13.64 12.53
N LEU A 615 17.64 12.50 12.05
CA LEU A 615 16.60 11.71 12.69
C LEU A 615 17.21 10.67 13.65
N THR A 616 16.42 10.20 14.61
CA THR A 616 16.74 8.99 15.39
C THR A 616 16.04 7.79 14.77
N LEU A 617 16.78 6.69 14.64
CA LEU A 617 16.28 5.39 14.21
C LEU A 617 15.82 4.63 15.46
N ALA A 618 14.54 4.27 15.53
CA ALA A 618 14.02 3.35 16.54
C ALA A 618 13.76 1.98 15.92
N THR A 619 14.34 0.93 16.51
CA THR A 619 14.15 -0.46 16.08
C THR A 619 14.27 -1.43 17.24
N THR A 620 13.54 -2.53 17.18
CA THR A 620 13.71 -3.67 18.07
C THR A 620 14.70 -4.68 17.47
N SER A 621 15.28 -5.53 18.32
CA SER A 621 16.18 -6.60 17.90
C SER A 621 15.91 -7.89 18.70
N PHE A 622 16.27 -9.02 18.10
CA PHE A 622 16.00 -10.38 18.62
C PHE A 622 16.91 -10.79 19.79
N ASP A 623 17.72 -9.87 20.29
CA ASP A 623 18.44 -9.94 21.56
C ASP A 623 17.60 -9.48 22.77
N GLY A 624 16.42 -8.90 22.54
CA GLY A 624 15.52 -8.46 23.62
C GLY A 624 15.62 -6.96 23.96
N TYR A 625 16.18 -6.15 23.06
CA TYR A 625 16.39 -4.72 23.29
C TYR A 625 15.71 -3.83 22.23
N LEU A 626 15.26 -2.65 22.69
CA LEU A 626 14.91 -1.50 21.87
C LEU A 626 16.16 -0.63 21.68
N TYR A 627 16.53 -0.36 20.43
CA TYR A 627 17.66 0.48 20.05
C TYR A 627 17.16 1.84 19.53
N LEU A 628 17.73 2.93 20.04
CA LEU A 628 17.44 4.32 19.67
C LEU A 628 18.73 4.99 19.17
N ILE A 629 18.96 4.96 17.86
CA ILE A 629 20.25 5.28 17.22
C ILE A 629 20.18 6.64 16.54
N GLU A 630 21.00 7.58 16.99
CA GLU A 630 21.09 8.92 16.40
C GLU A 630 21.75 8.90 15.02
N GLY A 631 21.04 9.36 13.99
CA GLY A 631 21.48 9.27 12.59
C GLY A 631 22.74 10.05 12.25
N SER A 632 22.99 11.20 12.88
CA SER A 632 24.18 12.01 12.62
C SER A 632 25.45 11.54 13.35
N SER A 633 25.33 10.80 14.45
CA SER A 633 26.46 10.38 15.28
C SER A 633 26.67 8.86 15.36
N GLY A 634 25.66 8.07 14.96
CA GLY A 634 25.62 6.62 15.16
C GLY A 634 25.55 6.20 16.63
N CYS A 635 25.33 7.14 17.56
CA CYS A 635 25.28 6.83 18.98
C CYS A 635 23.92 6.23 19.34
N ALA A 636 23.95 5.04 19.94
CA ALA A 636 22.75 4.31 20.34
C ALA A 636 22.49 4.47 21.84
N ASP A 637 21.25 4.78 22.18
CA ASP A 637 20.67 4.44 23.47
C ASP A 637 19.93 3.10 23.36
N VAL A 638 19.85 2.35 24.46
CA VAL A 638 19.33 0.98 24.47
C VAL A 638 18.48 0.75 25.70
N VAL A 639 17.25 0.31 25.48
CA VAL A 639 16.27 -0.01 26.53
C VAL A 639 16.01 -1.51 26.53
N ASP A 640 16.11 -2.12 27.71
CA ASP A 640 15.78 -3.53 27.92
C ASP A 640 14.27 -3.73 27.90
N ILE A 641 13.80 -4.58 26.97
CA ILE A 641 12.40 -5.02 26.88
C ILE A 641 12.27 -6.53 27.20
N GLY A 642 13.38 -7.24 27.42
CA GLY A 642 13.45 -8.67 27.74
C GLY A 642 12.97 -9.64 26.65
N GLU A 643 12.43 -9.15 25.53
CA GLU A 643 11.64 -9.95 24.59
C GLU A 643 11.82 -9.53 23.13
N THR A 644 11.60 -10.46 22.20
CA THR A 644 11.76 -10.24 20.75
C THR A 644 10.49 -9.66 20.12
N SER A 645 10.64 -8.92 19.01
CA SER A 645 9.57 -8.18 18.35
C SER A 645 9.74 -8.19 16.82
N TYR A 646 8.67 -8.49 16.08
CA TYR A 646 8.62 -8.38 14.61
C TYR A 646 8.03 -7.04 14.12
N THR A 647 7.40 -6.29 15.01
CA THR A 647 6.57 -5.13 14.68
C THR A 647 7.41 -3.85 14.57
N MET A 648 6.98 -2.91 13.73
CA MET A 648 7.58 -1.58 13.73
C MET A 648 7.26 -0.89 15.06
N VAL A 649 8.25 -0.20 15.64
CA VAL A 649 8.00 0.73 16.76
C VAL A 649 7.11 1.84 16.23
N LEU A 650 6.06 2.19 16.98
CA LEU A 650 5.17 3.30 16.63
C LEU A 650 5.45 4.49 17.53
N ALA A 651 5.19 5.70 17.04
CA ALA A 651 5.29 6.93 17.83
C ALA A 651 4.10 7.86 17.54
N ASP A 652 3.49 8.38 18.62
CA ASP A 652 2.44 9.40 18.64
C ASP A 652 2.34 9.92 20.10
N ASN A 653 1.42 10.85 20.38
CA ASN A 653 1.07 11.27 21.74
C ASN A 653 -0.04 10.36 22.29
N VAL A 654 0.36 9.22 22.87
CA VAL A 654 -0.56 8.15 23.26
C VAL A 654 -1.06 8.32 24.69
N ASP A 655 -0.22 8.84 25.60
CA ASP A 655 -0.58 9.09 27.00
C ASP A 655 -1.43 10.37 27.20
N GLY A 656 -1.56 11.20 26.16
CA GLY A 656 -2.34 12.44 26.15
C GLY A 656 -1.63 13.65 26.77
N GLY A 657 -0.31 13.55 27.00
CA GLY A 657 0.56 14.63 27.45
C GLY A 657 0.92 15.65 26.37
N ASP A 658 2.05 16.33 26.53
CA ASP A 658 2.67 17.20 25.52
C ASP A 658 3.89 16.54 24.85
N ASP A 659 4.29 15.36 25.34
CA ASP A 659 5.49 14.61 24.98
C ASP A 659 5.20 13.54 23.89
N LEU A 660 6.24 13.07 23.23
CA LEU A 660 6.17 12.00 22.22
C LEU A 660 6.35 10.64 22.91
N ASP A 661 5.41 9.73 22.72
CA ASP A 661 5.49 8.36 23.23
C ASP A 661 5.88 7.36 22.13
N LEU A 662 6.41 6.22 22.55
CA LEU A 662 6.78 5.07 21.72
C LEU A 662 5.99 3.84 22.17
N ILE A 663 5.28 3.20 21.24
CA ILE A 663 4.62 1.91 21.48
C ILE A 663 5.49 0.79 20.91
N VAL A 664 5.83 -0.17 21.76
CA VAL A 664 6.62 -1.36 21.42
C VAL A 664 5.80 -2.61 21.74
N THR A 665 5.73 -3.55 20.80
CA THR A 665 4.97 -4.80 20.96
C THR A 665 5.84 -6.03 20.74
N THR A 666 5.60 -7.11 21.49
CA THR A 666 6.47 -8.29 21.52
C THR A 666 5.79 -9.57 21.05
N MET A 667 6.62 -10.56 20.72
CA MET A 667 6.20 -11.91 20.34
C MET A 667 5.53 -12.69 21.47
N ASN A 668 5.70 -12.32 22.73
CA ASN A 668 5.01 -12.97 23.85
C ASN A 668 3.63 -12.36 24.13
N GLY A 669 3.28 -11.27 23.45
CA GLY A 669 2.02 -10.54 23.67
C GLY A 669 2.14 -9.39 24.67
N ASN A 670 3.34 -8.86 24.95
CA ASN A 670 3.47 -7.64 25.75
C ASN A 670 3.41 -6.39 24.87
N VAL A 671 2.73 -5.37 25.39
CA VAL A 671 2.63 -4.01 24.82
C VAL A 671 3.21 -3.04 25.83
N PHE A 672 4.22 -2.28 25.44
CA PHE A 672 4.89 -1.28 26.28
C PHE A 672 4.63 0.12 25.72
N CYS A 673 4.28 1.06 26.59
CA CYS A 673 4.26 2.48 26.28
C CYS A 673 5.39 3.21 26.99
N PHE A 674 6.24 3.86 26.20
CA PHE A 674 7.46 4.52 26.62
C PHE A 674 7.39 6.00 26.28
N SER A 675 7.38 6.89 27.27
CA SER A 675 7.37 8.33 27.02
C SER A 675 8.79 8.88 26.83
N THR A 676 8.94 9.81 25.90
CA THR A 676 10.23 10.44 25.58
C THR A 676 10.22 11.92 25.97
N PRO A 677 11.36 12.53 26.33
CA PRO A 677 11.43 13.94 26.70
C PRO A 677 11.41 14.91 25.49
N SER A 678 10.89 14.47 24.35
CA SER A 678 10.74 15.28 23.13
C SER A 678 9.27 15.68 23.00
N PRO A 679 8.94 16.95 22.72
CA PRO A 679 7.56 17.37 22.55
C PRO A 679 6.95 16.74 21.29
N HIS A 680 5.68 16.34 21.38
CA HIS A 680 4.92 15.79 20.26
C HIS A 680 4.78 16.79 19.10
N HIS A 681 4.81 16.28 17.87
CA HIS A 681 4.39 17.02 16.68
C HIS A 681 4.04 16.04 15.55
N PRO A 682 2.91 16.17 14.84
CA PRO A 682 2.46 15.19 13.82
C PRO A 682 3.38 14.97 12.60
N LEU A 683 4.47 15.74 12.47
CA LEU A 683 5.51 15.62 11.44
C LEU A 683 6.88 15.21 12.00
N LYS A 684 6.99 14.96 13.31
CA LYS A 684 8.21 14.41 13.93
C LYS A 684 8.24 12.87 13.91
N GLU A 685 7.11 12.26 13.56
CA GLU A 685 6.85 10.84 13.59
C GLU A 685 6.24 10.38 12.26
N TRP A 686 6.34 9.08 11.97
CA TRP A 686 5.59 8.48 10.87
C TRP A 686 4.41 7.68 11.42
N ARG A 687 3.22 8.26 11.29
CA ARG A 687 1.99 7.70 11.88
C ARG A 687 1.52 6.41 11.24
N SER A 688 0.94 5.57 12.08
CA SER A 688 0.45 4.23 11.72
C SER A 688 -0.61 4.25 10.61
N SER A 689 -1.49 5.26 10.58
CA SER A 689 -2.53 5.42 9.55
C SER A 689 -2.02 5.74 8.14
N ASN A 690 -0.73 6.08 7.97
CA ASN A 690 -0.11 6.34 6.67
C ASN A 690 0.72 5.18 6.12
N GLN A 691 0.76 4.02 6.79
CA GLN A 691 1.44 2.83 6.27
C GLN A 691 0.68 2.28 5.06
N GLY A 692 1.35 2.15 3.90
CA GLY A 692 0.75 1.69 2.63
C GLY A 692 0.58 2.74 1.54
N ARG A 693 0.63 4.05 1.85
CA ARG A 693 0.72 5.13 0.85
C ARG A 693 2.11 5.76 0.88
N ASN A 694 2.80 5.82 -0.27
CA ASN A 694 4.21 6.20 -0.47
C ASN A 694 5.26 5.34 0.27
N ASN A 695 5.00 4.93 1.52
CA ASN A 695 5.89 4.14 2.38
C ASN A 695 7.23 4.83 2.76
N ALA A 696 7.23 6.17 2.83
CA ALA A 696 8.39 7.01 3.22
C ALA A 696 8.11 7.86 4.47
N ALA A 697 9.16 8.21 5.23
CA ALA A 697 9.09 8.93 6.50
C ALA A 697 9.74 10.33 6.39
N TYR A 698 8.91 11.36 6.30
CA TYR A 698 9.37 12.74 6.11
C TYR A 698 9.72 13.43 7.43
N GLN A 699 10.80 14.21 7.43
CA GLN A 699 11.26 14.95 8.61
C GLN A 699 10.45 16.23 8.85
N TYR A 700 10.23 16.56 10.12
CA TYR A 700 9.74 17.87 10.53
C TYR A 700 10.58 19.01 9.94
N ASN A 701 9.93 19.93 9.23
CA ASN A 701 10.50 21.01 8.40
C ASN A 701 10.95 20.64 6.97
N ARG A 702 10.86 19.38 6.54
CA ARG A 702 11.13 19.02 5.13
C ARG A 702 9.88 19.23 4.28
N GLU A 703 8.91 18.33 4.43
CA GLU A 703 7.65 18.34 3.69
C GLU A 703 6.50 17.72 4.49
N GLY A 704 5.26 18.15 4.24
CA GLY A 704 4.05 17.54 4.77
C GLY A 704 2.96 18.56 5.15
N ILE A 705 1.88 18.08 5.76
CA ILE A 705 0.77 18.90 6.24
C ILE A 705 0.49 18.59 7.72
N TYR A 706 0.16 19.62 8.50
CA TYR A 706 -0.34 19.44 9.86
C TYR A 706 -1.30 20.55 10.29
N VAL A 707 -2.25 20.19 11.14
CA VAL A 707 -3.19 21.11 11.78
C VAL A 707 -2.53 21.73 12.99
N LYS A 708 -2.66 23.05 13.15
CA LYS A 708 -2.02 23.75 14.28
C LYS A 708 -2.66 23.30 15.59
N HIS A 709 -1.85 23.20 16.65
CA HIS A 709 -2.31 22.85 18.00
C HIS A 709 -3.57 23.63 18.45
N GLY A 710 -3.66 24.92 18.13
CA GLY A 710 -4.85 25.74 18.46
C GLY A 710 -6.15 25.34 17.74
N SER A 711 -6.05 24.67 16.58
CA SER A 711 -7.19 24.08 15.87
C SER A 711 -7.35 22.58 16.14
N ARG A 712 -6.28 21.86 16.48
CA ARG A 712 -6.29 20.43 16.86
C ARG A 712 -6.87 20.17 18.25
N ALA A 713 -6.64 21.07 19.21
CA ALA A 713 -7.04 20.87 20.60
C ALA A 713 -8.54 20.59 20.78
N PHE A 714 -8.87 19.46 21.41
CA PHE A 714 -10.23 18.98 21.60
C PHE A 714 -11.11 20.03 22.30
N ARG A 715 -12.20 20.43 21.62
CA ARG A 715 -13.10 21.50 22.07
C ARG A 715 -14.46 21.43 21.39
N ASP A 716 -15.45 22.07 22.01
CA ASP A 716 -16.76 22.33 21.43
C ASP A 716 -16.67 23.46 20.38
N GLU A 717 -16.94 23.14 19.11
CA GLU A 717 -17.12 24.12 18.04
C GLU A 717 -18.55 24.69 18.01
N GLU A 718 -18.65 26.00 17.78
CA GLU A 718 -19.89 26.76 17.82
C GLU A 718 -20.12 27.63 16.57
N GLY A 719 -21.40 27.83 16.22
CA GLY A 719 -21.81 28.73 15.14
C GLY A 719 -22.46 27.99 13.98
N LYS A 720 -22.18 28.45 12.76
CA LYS A 720 -22.57 27.79 11.50
C LYS A 720 -21.39 27.15 10.78
N ASN A 721 -20.24 27.81 10.87
CA ASN A 721 -18.98 27.41 10.26
C ASN A 721 -17.87 27.69 11.29
N PHE A 722 -16.82 26.87 11.28
CA PHE A 722 -15.60 27.08 12.05
C PHE A 722 -14.39 27.23 11.10
N TRP A 723 -13.27 27.70 11.64
CA TRP A 723 -12.04 27.91 10.89
C TRP A 723 -11.00 26.85 11.29
N LEU A 724 -10.54 26.09 10.30
CA LEU A 724 -9.41 25.17 10.43
C LEU A 724 -8.12 25.89 10.03
N ASP A 725 -7.20 26.04 10.99
CA ASP A 725 -5.85 26.57 10.74
C ASP A 725 -4.84 25.42 10.63
N PHE A 726 -4.27 25.24 9.44
CA PHE A 726 -3.23 24.26 9.16
C PHE A 726 -2.00 24.94 8.55
N GLU A 727 -0.92 24.20 8.38
CA GLU A 727 0.32 24.67 7.79
C GLU A 727 0.85 23.63 6.81
N ILE A 728 0.99 24.04 5.56
CA ILE A 728 1.66 23.25 4.52
C ILE A 728 3.15 23.49 4.69
N VAL A 729 3.90 22.45 5.01
CA VAL A 729 5.35 22.49 5.10
C VAL A 729 5.90 22.01 3.76
N ASP A 730 6.62 22.90 3.09
CA ASP A 730 7.58 22.56 2.05
C ASP A 730 8.70 23.59 2.18
N LYS A 731 9.83 23.14 2.72
CA LYS A 731 11.08 23.90 2.77
C LYS A 731 12.20 23.20 2.01
N TYR A 732 11.90 22.01 1.48
CA TYR A 732 12.82 21.07 0.88
C TYR A 732 13.64 21.70 -0.25
N ARG A 733 13.00 22.51 -1.11
CA ARG A 733 13.62 23.11 -2.30
C ARG A 733 13.86 24.62 -2.17
N VAL A 734 13.66 25.22 -0.99
CA VAL A 734 13.73 26.68 -0.81
C VAL A 734 15.19 27.17 -0.86
N PRO A 735 15.53 28.20 -1.67
CA PRO A 735 14.67 29.11 -2.43
C PRO A 735 14.51 28.77 -3.93
N TYR A 736 14.98 27.62 -4.38
CA TYR A 736 15.02 27.23 -5.80
C TYR A 736 13.68 26.78 -6.37
N GLY A 737 12.74 26.31 -5.52
CA GLY A 737 11.40 25.93 -5.93
C GLY A 737 10.53 25.43 -4.76
N ASN A 738 9.38 24.87 -5.12
CA ASN A 738 8.42 24.22 -4.22
C ASN A 738 7.60 23.16 -5.01
N GLN A 739 7.03 22.16 -4.31
CA GLN A 739 6.27 21.04 -4.88
C GLN A 739 4.81 21.39 -5.22
N ALA A 740 4.50 22.69 -5.40
CA ALA A 740 3.15 23.15 -5.70
C ALA A 740 2.70 22.78 -7.13
N PRO A 741 1.39 22.59 -7.39
CA PRO A 741 0.26 22.79 -6.46
C PRO A 741 0.09 21.69 -5.41
N TYR A 742 -0.36 22.06 -4.21
CA TYR A 742 -0.82 21.12 -3.19
C TYR A 742 -2.35 21.07 -3.23
N ASN A 743 -2.92 19.90 -3.46
CA ASN A 743 -4.36 19.66 -3.36
C ASN A 743 -4.68 19.19 -1.94
N VAL A 744 -5.41 20.01 -1.18
CA VAL A 744 -5.80 19.70 0.20
C VAL A 744 -7.27 19.35 0.26
N THR A 745 -7.58 18.13 0.71
CA THR A 745 -8.93 17.63 0.92
C THR A 745 -9.17 17.45 2.41
N VAL A 746 -10.19 18.15 2.94
CA VAL A 746 -10.60 18.02 4.34
C VAL A 746 -11.94 17.31 4.40
N THR A 747 -11.95 16.17 5.08
CA THR A 747 -13.14 15.34 5.31
C THR A 747 -13.51 15.40 6.79
N LEU A 748 -14.68 15.96 7.10
CA LEU A 748 -15.29 15.86 8.42
C LEU A 748 -16.24 14.65 8.44
N LEU A 749 -15.92 13.66 9.27
CA LEU A 749 -16.76 12.51 9.58
C LEU A 749 -17.61 12.83 10.81
N VAL A 750 -18.91 12.54 10.72
CA VAL A 750 -19.92 12.94 11.72
C VAL A 750 -20.69 11.70 12.20
N PRO A 751 -20.22 11.04 13.28
CA PRO A 751 -20.93 9.97 13.95
C PRO A 751 -22.39 10.24 14.30
N GLY A 752 -23.16 9.16 14.39
CA GLY A 752 -24.45 9.12 15.07
C GLY A 752 -25.67 9.53 14.22
N ASN A 753 -26.81 9.78 14.88
CA ASN A 753 -28.10 9.95 14.21
C ASN A 753 -28.31 11.34 13.55
N TYR A 754 -27.28 11.86 12.90
CA TYR A 754 -27.39 13.03 12.05
C TYR A 754 -28.12 12.66 10.74
N GLN A 755 -29.06 13.52 10.35
CA GLN A 755 -29.93 13.33 9.17
C GLN A 755 -29.38 14.00 7.89
N GLY A 756 -28.31 14.78 7.99
CA GLY A 756 -27.59 15.32 6.84
C GLY A 756 -26.39 14.45 6.45
N ASP A 757 -25.61 14.92 5.48
CA ASP A 757 -24.41 14.23 5.01
C ASP A 757 -23.42 14.03 6.17
N ARG A 758 -23.07 12.77 6.45
CA ARG A 758 -22.15 12.39 7.55
C ARG A 758 -20.68 12.46 7.17
N ARG A 759 -20.39 12.47 5.86
CA ARG A 759 -19.06 12.69 5.29
C ARG A 759 -19.09 14.03 4.55
N ILE A 760 -18.59 15.08 5.19
CA ILE A 760 -18.54 16.43 4.63
C ILE A 760 -17.13 16.67 4.08
N VAL A 761 -16.98 16.58 2.75
CA VAL A 761 -15.70 16.80 2.06
C VAL A 761 -15.64 18.23 1.51
N VAL A 762 -14.53 18.92 1.78
CA VAL A 762 -14.23 20.23 1.19
C VAL A 762 -12.80 20.18 0.67
N SER A 763 -12.60 20.49 -0.62
CA SER A 763 -11.29 20.49 -1.28
C SER A 763 -10.84 21.91 -1.62
N SER A 764 -9.52 22.15 -1.65
CA SER A 764 -8.93 23.42 -2.07
C SER A 764 -7.48 23.24 -2.51
N VAL A 765 -7.11 23.90 -3.60
CA VAL A 765 -5.76 23.85 -4.18
C VAL A 765 -4.95 25.09 -3.75
N TYR A 766 -3.74 24.86 -3.25
CA TYR A 766 -2.82 25.88 -2.77
C TYR A 766 -1.55 25.90 -3.62
N HIS A 767 -1.11 27.09 -4.04
CA HIS A 767 0.10 27.27 -4.87
C HIS A 767 1.35 27.70 -4.08
N GLN A 768 1.21 27.98 -2.77
CA GLN A 768 2.30 28.42 -1.91
C GLN A 768 2.20 27.71 -0.54
N PRO A 769 3.33 27.19 -0.02
CA PRO A 769 3.36 26.59 1.31
C PRO A 769 3.23 27.66 2.40
N GLY A 770 3.07 27.20 3.65
CA GLY A 770 2.92 28.02 4.83
C GLY A 770 1.52 27.96 5.44
N LYS A 771 1.19 29.01 6.19
CA LYS A 771 0.00 29.06 7.06
C LYS A 771 -1.26 29.31 6.24
N GLN A 772 -2.08 28.28 6.09
CA GLN A 772 -3.38 28.35 5.43
C GLN A 772 -4.52 28.28 6.43
N ARG A 773 -5.71 28.65 5.96
CA ARG A 773 -6.97 28.63 6.72
C ARG A 773 -8.11 28.21 5.79
N MET A 774 -8.96 27.32 6.28
CA MET A 774 -10.10 26.79 5.54
C MET A 774 -11.36 26.85 6.39
N MET A 775 -12.51 27.05 5.77
CA MET A 775 -13.79 27.20 6.47
C MET A 775 -14.61 25.93 6.31
N LEU A 776 -14.97 25.31 7.43
CA LEU A 776 -15.77 24.09 7.47
C LEU A 776 -17.14 24.38 8.10
N PRO A 777 -18.24 23.74 7.65
CA PRO A 777 -19.53 23.88 8.32
C PRO A 777 -19.53 23.15 9.68
N THR A 778 -20.23 23.69 10.67
CA THR A 778 -20.48 23.02 11.95
C THR A 778 -21.75 22.17 11.89
N VAL A 779 -21.73 21.02 12.58
CA VAL A 779 -22.90 20.14 12.67
C VAL A 779 -23.95 20.75 13.63
N PRO A 780 -25.25 20.78 13.29
CA PRO A 780 -26.30 21.36 14.13
C PRO A 780 -26.74 20.46 15.31
N VAL A 781 -26.05 19.33 15.54
CA VAL A 781 -26.38 18.29 16.53
C VAL A 781 -25.23 18.18 17.53
N ARG A 782 -25.54 17.78 18.77
CA ARG A 782 -24.49 17.45 19.74
C ARG A 782 -23.89 16.09 19.39
N THR A 783 -22.65 16.09 18.89
CA THR A 783 -21.90 14.89 18.52
C THR A 783 -20.40 15.18 18.55
N THR A 784 -19.59 14.13 18.65
CA THR A 784 -18.18 14.13 18.24
C THR A 784 -18.08 14.10 16.71
N GLY A 785 -16.89 14.36 16.17
CA GLY A 785 -16.58 14.15 14.76
C GLY A 785 -15.08 14.23 14.50
N THR A 786 -14.60 13.33 13.64
CA THR A 786 -13.18 13.25 13.25
C THR A 786 -12.96 14.09 11.99
N VAL A 787 -11.95 14.95 12.02
CA VAL A 787 -11.50 15.75 10.88
C VAL A 787 -10.24 15.10 10.33
N LEU A 788 -10.34 14.55 9.12
CA LEU A 788 -9.23 14.07 8.32
C LEU A 788 -8.81 15.17 7.34
N VAL A 789 -7.52 15.49 7.32
CA VAL A 789 -6.88 16.48 6.44
C VAL A 789 -5.87 15.74 5.59
N GLU A 790 -6.15 15.58 4.31
CA GLU A 790 -5.28 14.93 3.34
C GLU A 790 -4.65 16.01 2.43
N MET A 791 -3.39 15.79 2.03
CA MET A 791 -2.70 16.60 1.05
C MET A 791 -2.04 15.68 0.02
N VAL A 792 -2.23 15.99 -1.26
CA VAL A 792 -1.42 15.43 -2.34
C VAL A 792 -0.64 16.59 -2.97
N ASP A 793 0.66 16.42 -3.15
CA ASP A 793 1.52 17.41 -3.82
C ASP A 793 1.35 17.36 -5.35
N LYS A 794 2.22 18.07 -6.10
CA LYS A 794 2.23 18.03 -7.56
C LYS A 794 2.63 16.66 -8.13
N ASN A 795 3.40 15.88 -7.39
CA ASN A 795 4.12 14.71 -7.89
C ASN A 795 3.43 13.38 -7.52
N GLY A 796 2.36 13.41 -6.73
CA GLY A 796 1.58 12.24 -6.32
C GLY A 796 1.80 11.82 -4.87
N LEU A 797 2.67 12.50 -4.12
CA LEU A 797 2.97 12.16 -2.73
C LEU A 797 1.81 12.56 -1.82
N TYR A 798 1.19 11.53 -1.24
CA TYR A 798 0.15 11.65 -0.22
C TYR A 798 0.71 11.92 1.19
N PHE A 799 0.09 12.87 1.90
CA PHE A 799 0.30 13.17 3.32
C PHE A 799 -1.06 13.30 4.02
N SER A 800 -1.12 12.99 5.33
CA SER A 800 -2.36 13.17 6.10
C SER A 800 -2.14 13.66 7.53
N ASP A 801 -3.16 14.29 8.09
CA ASP A 801 -3.33 14.58 9.52
C ASP A 801 -4.79 14.38 9.96
N GLU A 802 -4.99 13.80 11.14
CA GLU A 802 -6.31 13.55 11.72
C GLU A 802 -6.38 13.97 13.19
N PHE A 803 -7.57 14.37 13.62
CA PHE A 803 -7.91 14.74 15.00
C PHE A 803 -9.43 14.80 15.19
N SER A 804 -9.91 14.75 16.44
CA SER A 804 -11.34 14.81 16.76
C SER A 804 -11.77 16.13 17.40
N LEU A 805 -13.03 16.49 17.20
CA LEU A 805 -13.70 17.67 17.73
C LEU A 805 -15.08 17.30 18.30
N THR A 806 -15.61 18.15 19.17
CA THR A 806 -17.03 18.10 19.56
C THR A 806 -17.81 19.26 18.97
N PHE A 807 -19.09 19.05 18.70
CA PHE A 807 -20.01 20.08 18.23
C PHE A 807 -21.11 20.28 19.26
N HIS A 808 -21.38 21.52 19.69
CA HIS A 808 -22.42 21.79 20.69
C HIS A 808 -23.28 23.05 20.41
N MET A 809 -23.90 23.07 19.22
CA MET A 809 -24.67 24.20 18.67
C MET A 809 -25.81 24.80 19.54
N HIS A 810 -26.22 24.18 20.66
CA HIS A 810 -27.35 24.62 21.50
C HIS A 810 -27.07 24.89 22.98
N TYR A 811 -25.82 24.74 23.47
CA TYR A 811 -25.52 24.87 24.92
C TYR A 811 -25.99 26.21 25.49
N TYR A 812 -25.56 27.32 24.87
CA TYR A 812 -25.95 28.66 25.30
C TYR A 812 -27.41 29.02 25.11
N LYS A 813 -28.16 28.40 24.17
CA LYS A 813 -29.61 28.62 24.09
C LYS A 813 -30.30 28.03 25.32
N LEU A 814 -29.95 26.80 25.68
CA LEU A 814 -30.57 26.11 26.81
C LEU A 814 -30.10 26.72 28.14
N LEU A 815 -28.81 27.04 28.28
CA LEU A 815 -28.27 27.72 29.46
C LEU A 815 -28.90 29.10 29.69
N LYS A 816 -29.12 29.89 28.62
CA LYS A 816 -29.82 31.19 28.72
C LYS A 816 -31.20 31.01 29.35
N TRP A 817 -32.01 30.06 28.89
CA TRP A 817 -33.33 29.80 29.49
C TRP A 817 -33.23 29.15 30.88
N LEU A 818 -32.25 28.28 31.12
CA LEU A 818 -32.03 27.62 32.41
C LEU A 818 -31.60 28.61 33.52
N VAL A 819 -30.89 29.70 33.19
CA VAL A 819 -30.58 30.79 34.13
C VAL A 819 -31.73 31.81 34.21
N LEU A 820 -32.33 32.17 33.07
CA LEU A 820 -33.30 33.25 32.97
C LEU A 820 -34.69 32.86 33.49
N LEU A 821 -35.12 31.59 33.35
CA LEU A 821 -36.40 31.11 33.88
C LEU A 821 -36.44 31.10 35.42
N PRO A 822 -35.45 30.56 36.16
CA PRO A 822 -35.39 30.71 37.61
C PRO A 822 -35.28 32.17 38.06
N MET A 823 -34.51 33.00 37.33
CA MET A 823 -34.38 34.42 37.70
C MET A 823 -35.69 35.20 37.49
N LEU A 824 -36.42 34.96 36.40
CA LEU A 824 -37.78 35.49 36.20
C LEU A 824 -38.77 34.94 37.22
N GLY A 825 -38.70 33.64 37.55
CA GLY A 825 -39.55 33.02 38.56
C GLY A 825 -39.32 33.64 39.94
N MET A 826 -38.06 33.81 40.34
CA MET A 826 -37.67 34.45 41.60
C MET A 826 -38.06 35.94 41.62
N PHE A 827 -37.88 36.66 40.51
CA PHE A 827 -38.36 38.04 40.37
C PHE A 827 -39.89 38.14 40.49
N ALA A 828 -40.65 37.25 39.83
CA ALA A 828 -42.10 37.21 39.96
C ALA A 828 -42.53 36.91 41.40
N VAL A 829 -41.88 35.94 42.06
CA VAL A 829 -42.11 35.62 43.48
C VAL A 829 -41.83 36.83 44.37
N LEU A 830 -40.73 37.57 44.16
CA LEU A 830 -40.43 38.81 44.90
C LEU A 830 -41.46 39.92 44.65
N VAL A 831 -42.01 40.03 43.44
CA VAL A 831 -43.04 41.02 43.11
C VAL A 831 -44.39 40.65 43.75
N PHE A 832 -44.79 39.37 43.71
CA PHE A 832 -46.05 38.90 44.30
C PHE A 832 -46.03 38.80 45.82
N LEU A 833 -44.88 38.48 46.44
CA LEU A 833 -44.71 38.42 47.90
C LEU A 833 -44.33 39.77 48.53
N ARG A 834 -44.23 40.85 47.74
CA ARG A 834 -43.87 42.17 48.27
C ARG A 834 -44.98 42.69 49.19
N PRO A 835 -44.73 42.91 50.49
CA PRO A 835 -45.74 43.46 51.39
C PRO A 835 -46.15 44.87 50.92
N GLN A 836 -47.45 45.16 50.85
CA GLN A 836 -47.96 46.51 50.57
C GLN A 836 -47.88 47.43 51.81
N GLU A 837 -46.76 47.42 52.52
CA GLU A 837 -46.49 48.36 53.59
C GLU A 837 -45.51 49.43 53.09
N GLY A 838 -46.05 50.65 52.93
CA GLY A 838 -45.31 51.80 52.42
C GLY A 838 -44.32 52.36 53.44
N ALA A 839 -43.16 51.72 53.57
CA ALA A 839 -42.01 52.30 54.25
C ALA A 839 -41.24 53.23 53.30
N PRO A 840 -41.11 54.54 53.59
CA PRO A 840 -40.28 55.43 52.79
C PRO A 840 -38.80 55.07 52.93
N LEU A 841 -38.07 55.08 51.81
CA LEU A 841 -36.63 54.79 51.78
C LEU A 841 -35.86 55.82 52.63
N PRO A 842 -34.84 55.40 53.41
CA PRO A 842 -34.04 56.33 54.21
C PRO A 842 -33.22 57.24 53.30
N SER A 843 -33.49 58.54 53.34
CA SER A 843 -32.68 59.55 52.67
C SER A 843 -31.34 59.70 53.37
N PHE A 844 -30.23 59.54 52.65
CA PHE A 844 -28.89 59.88 53.14
C PHE A 844 -28.75 61.39 53.33
N SER A 845 -29.15 61.90 54.50
CA SER A 845 -28.76 63.23 54.96
C SER A 845 -27.30 63.20 55.40
N ARG A 846 -26.44 63.80 54.58
CA ARG A 846 -25.02 64.01 54.82
C ARG A 846 -24.82 64.88 56.07
N ASN A 847 -24.42 64.28 57.18
CA ASN A 847 -23.97 65.05 58.35
C ASN A 847 -22.68 65.80 58.00
N ILE A 848 -22.72 67.12 58.16
CA ILE A 848 -21.57 67.96 58.42
C ILE A 848 -21.70 68.35 59.89
N ASP A 849 -20.76 67.91 60.71
CA ASP A 849 -20.24 68.55 61.92
C ASP A 849 -19.01 67.75 62.39
#